data_AF-A0A1G0VMG3-F1
#
_entry.id   AF-A0A1G0VMG3-F1
#
_cell.length_a   1.000
_cell.length_b   1.000
_cell.length_c   1.000
_cell.angle_alpha   90.00
_cell.angle_beta   90.00
_cell.angle_gamma   90.00
#
_symmetry.space_group_name_H-M   'P 1'
#
loop_
_entity.id
_entity.type
_entity.pdbx_description
1 polymer ?
#
loop_
_entity_poly.entity_id
_entity_poly.type
_entity_poly.pdbx_seq_one_letter_code
_entity_poly.pdbx_strand_id
1 'polypeptide(L)'
;LISTKNYGILWDNYSKTIFCDSIPQNAGEDNKSIASFWSDIGNNIDYYFVYGENMDSVISGYRDLTGKAPMYGKWAYGYWQSKEHYDTQAELMSVAEKYRRLKIPIDNMIQDWDYWNGAQNWSGMFFDKTLFPRPKEMCDSLHEMNFHIIISIWPALGPATPIYADMMKHGFLYKPVGWAGFKYYDAFNPEANKLYWKYLKSGIYSKGLDGWWIDSTEPDVVNAMTKESSEYELKKMGSNYLGSWARYLNAFSLAMTDDLYKFWREETSERRAYILTRSTFSGQQRNATTTWSGDIGASWEVYKKQIAAGLNHCMSGIPYWTFDIGAFVLGAYDGVFMQGGKDPAYQELYTRMFQLGAFSPIFRSHGSETPREIWEMGEFTEPIIKLDNLRYRLMPYIYSLAWMVTNNDYTIMRGLPMDFSSDIKTFSIIDQFMFGPSVMVCPVTDYMYHTPPQASELISPEFFKTNDAKQGLFAKYYKDADKKILSKELIEPNINIFWYTGRPDYATDSTYAITWEGKLVPKETGKHQFHLVSYDPKRIILNGDTLRMVYTSVEQYTELVELESGKEYSFILETENRSTGAAKMQLHWKTPSTFAKEETQVNKEKVREVYLPASHLWYDFWTGEKFDGGKTIKTDAPIDKIPLFIKAGSIIPMGPFLQFTTEKPADPIELRIYPGADGQFTLYEDENDNYNYEKGIYTTIDFKWDDAEKTLTISNRRGEFPGMLKERVFNIIIV
;
A
#
# COMPACT_ATOMS: atom_id res chain seq x y z
N LEU A 1 -19.22 -3.51 5.60
CA LEU A 1 -19.89 -2.41 4.85
C LEU A 1 -20.36 -1.35 5.84
N ILE A 2 -20.30 -0.07 5.47
CA ILE A 2 -20.87 1.05 6.23
C ILE A 2 -21.78 1.87 5.31
N SER A 3 -22.87 2.42 5.86
CA SER A 3 -23.88 3.20 5.13
C SER A 3 -23.98 4.62 5.68
N THR A 4 -24.25 5.59 4.80
CA THR A 4 -24.62 6.97 5.13
C THR A 4 -25.93 7.11 5.88
N LYS A 5 -26.68 6.01 6.05
CA LYS A 5 -27.85 5.91 6.94
C LYS A 5 -27.48 5.46 8.36
N ASN A 6 -26.22 5.60 8.75
CA ASN A 6 -25.69 5.27 10.08
C ASN A 6 -25.95 3.82 10.51
N TYR A 7 -25.74 2.89 9.59
CA TYR A 7 -25.67 1.47 9.91
C TYR A 7 -24.50 0.81 9.17
N GLY A 8 -24.06 -0.33 9.70
CA GLY A 8 -23.05 -1.19 9.12
C GLY A 8 -23.54 -2.62 9.04
N ILE A 9 -22.93 -3.38 8.12
CA ILE A 9 -23.11 -4.82 8.01
C ILE A 9 -21.72 -5.45 8.07
N LEU A 10 -21.49 -6.25 9.10
CA LEU A 10 -20.39 -7.20 9.17
C LEU A 10 -20.91 -8.54 8.65
N TRP A 11 -20.43 -8.92 7.47
CA TRP A 11 -20.72 -10.23 6.88
C TRP A 11 -19.74 -11.26 7.46
N ASP A 12 -20.21 -12.15 8.33
CA ASP A 12 -19.35 -13.08 9.06
C ASP A 12 -19.14 -14.36 8.26
N ASN A 13 -18.32 -14.24 7.22
CA ASN A 13 -17.97 -15.36 6.36
C ASN A 13 -16.53 -15.25 5.85
N TYR A 14 -15.73 -16.29 6.08
CA TYR A 14 -14.32 -16.36 5.71
C TYR A 14 -14.07 -16.81 4.26
N SER A 15 -15.10 -17.33 3.58
CA SER A 15 -15.02 -17.81 2.21
C SER A 15 -15.02 -16.65 1.22
N LYS A 16 -14.74 -16.94 -0.05
CA LYS A 16 -14.97 -15.97 -1.14
C LYS A 16 -16.37 -15.40 -0.99
N THR A 17 -16.42 -14.07 -0.93
CA THR A 17 -17.67 -13.33 -0.84
C THR A 17 -17.70 -12.29 -1.96
N ILE A 18 -18.80 -12.28 -2.71
CA ILE A 18 -19.10 -11.28 -3.72
C ILE A 18 -20.14 -10.35 -3.11
N PHE A 19 -19.80 -9.07 -3.04
CA PHE A 19 -20.75 -8.01 -2.75
C PHE A 19 -21.16 -7.33 -4.06
N CYS A 20 -22.45 -7.16 -4.25
CA CYS A 20 -23.01 -6.42 -5.38
C CYS A 20 -23.94 -5.33 -4.86
N ASP A 21 -23.68 -4.10 -5.29
CA ASP A 21 -24.56 -2.94 -5.12
C ASP A 21 -24.87 -2.40 -6.51
N SER A 22 -25.91 -2.95 -7.14
CA SER A 22 -26.28 -2.58 -8.51
C SER A 22 -27.79 -2.52 -8.73
N ILE A 23 -28.17 -1.79 -9.77
CA ILE A 23 -29.50 -1.84 -10.38
C ILE A 23 -29.40 -2.87 -11.53
N PRO A 24 -30.13 -4.00 -11.50
CA PRO A 24 -30.06 -4.99 -12.57
C PRO A 24 -30.43 -4.40 -13.93
N GLN A 25 -29.67 -4.71 -14.99
CA GLN A 25 -29.89 -4.18 -16.35
C GLN A 25 -31.28 -4.49 -16.96
N ASN A 26 -32.04 -5.42 -16.37
CA ASN A 26 -33.38 -5.84 -16.82
C ASN A 26 -34.48 -5.62 -15.75
N ALA A 27 -34.23 -4.78 -14.74
CA ALA A 27 -35.30 -4.42 -13.81
C ALA A 27 -36.34 -3.56 -14.54
N GLY A 28 -37.59 -4.03 -14.61
CA GLY A 28 -38.73 -3.22 -15.05
C GLY A 28 -38.97 -2.03 -14.12
N GLU A 29 -40.09 -1.33 -14.30
CA GLU A 29 -40.43 -0.06 -13.61
C GLU A 29 -40.37 -0.09 -12.07
N ASP A 30 -40.33 -1.27 -11.43
CA ASP A 30 -40.19 -1.47 -9.98
C ASP A 30 -38.75 -1.32 -9.44
N ASN A 31 -38.05 -0.27 -9.89
CA ASN A 31 -36.72 0.20 -9.46
C ASN A 31 -36.39 -0.06 -7.98
N LYS A 32 -35.77 -1.20 -7.67
CA LYS A 32 -35.10 -1.41 -6.37
C LYS A 32 -33.65 -1.80 -6.63
N SER A 33 -32.74 -0.93 -6.19
CA SER A 33 -31.34 -1.32 -5.97
C SER A 33 -31.35 -2.55 -5.05
N ILE A 34 -30.60 -3.59 -5.43
CA ILE A 34 -30.44 -4.79 -4.62
C ILE A 34 -28.98 -4.82 -4.16
N ALA A 35 -28.77 -4.57 -2.86
CA ALA A 35 -27.52 -4.94 -2.20
C ALA A 35 -27.57 -6.46 -1.92
N SER A 36 -26.60 -7.21 -2.40
CA SER A 36 -26.52 -8.65 -2.16
C SER A 36 -25.12 -9.08 -1.75
N PHE A 37 -25.07 -10.05 -0.84
CA PHE A 37 -23.88 -10.78 -0.44
C PHE A 37 -24.07 -12.23 -0.86
N TRP A 38 -23.07 -12.77 -1.56
CA TRP A 38 -23.03 -14.18 -1.92
C TRP A 38 -21.68 -14.74 -1.47
N SER A 39 -21.71 -15.84 -0.71
CA SER A 39 -20.51 -16.56 -0.33
C SER A 39 -20.51 -17.95 -0.95
N ASP A 40 -19.32 -18.40 -1.35
CA ASP A 40 -19.14 -19.71 -1.98
C ASP A 40 -19.45 -20.86 -1.01
N ILE A 41 -19.05 -20.69 0.26
CA ILE A 41 -19.29 -21.67 1.33
C ILE A 41 -19.78 -20.97 2.59
N GLY A 42 -20.82 -21.52 3.22
CA GLY A 42 -21.33 -21.09 4.53
C GLY A 42 -22.19 -22.19 5.16
N ASN A 43 -22.34 -22.19 6.48
CA ASN A 43 -23.27 -23.10 7.17
C ASN A 43 -24.69 -22.49 7.26
N ASN A 44 -24.74 -21.17 7.33
CA ASN A 44 -25.92 -20.32 7.41
C ASN A 44 -25.55 -18.95 6.83
N ILE A 45 -26.56 -18.09 6.69
CA ILE A 45 -26.33 -16.65 6.50
C ILE A 45 -26.07 -16.08 7.89
N ASP A 46 -24.85 -15.61 8.13
CA ASP A 46 -24.43 -15.03 9.40
C ASP A 46 -23.91 -13.61 9.17
N TYR A 47 -24.53 -12.64 9.83
CA TYR A 47 -24.15 -11.25 9.71
C TYR A 47 -24.62 -10.45 10.92
N TYR A 48 -23.87 -9.40 11.22
CA TYR A 48 -24.21 -8.46 12.28
C TYR A 48 -24.64 -7.14 11.66
N PHE A 49 -25.87 -6.73 11.97
CA PHE A 49 -26.35 -5.39 11.69
C PHE A 49 -25.97 -4.49 12.85
N VAL A 50 -25.18 -3.45 12.58
CA VAL A 50 -24.71 -2.50 13.58
C VAL A 50 -25.35 -1.16 13.29
N TYR A 51 -26.13 -0.63 14.22
CA TYR A 51 -26.75 0.70 14.11
C TYR A 51 -26.06 1.66 15.08
N GLY A 52 -25.93 2.94 14.67
CA GLY A 52 -25.37 3.99 15.51
C GLY A 52 -26.01 5.34 15.23
N GLU A 53 -25.80 6.29 16.13
CA GLU A 53 -26.27 7.68 15.94
C GLU A 53 -25.53 8.39 14.79
N ASN A 54 -24.28 7.98 14.56
CA ASN A 54 -23.39 8.42 13.49
C ASN A 54 -22.47 7.27 13.05
N MET A 55 -21.66 7.49 12.01
CA MET A 55 -20.74 6.48 11.50
C MET A 55 -19.66 6.05 12.51
N ASP A 56 -19.18 6.93 13.38
CA ASP A 56 -18.22 6.55 14.43
C ASP A 56 -18.84 5.54 15.41
N SER A 57 -20.12 5.71 15.76
CA SER A 57 -20.86 4.76 16.61
C SER A 57 -21.04 3.40 15.94
N VAL A 58 -21.23 3.38 14.61
CA VAL A 58 -21.27 2.14 13.83
C VAL A 58 -19.91 1.43 13.85
N ILE A 59 -18.81 2.18 13.66
CA ILE A 59 -17.46 1.63 13.73
C ILE A 59 -17.14 1.14 15.15
N SER A 60 -17.56 1.86 16.18
CA SER A 60 -17.45 1.43 17.57
C SER A 60 -18.14 0.08 17.79
N GLY A 61 -19.39 -0.08 17.32
CA GLY A 61 -20.10 -1.35 17.40
C GLY A 61 -19.43 -2.48 16.60
N TYR A 62 -18.81 -2.17 15.46
CA TYR A 62 -17.95 -3.13 14.75
C TYR A 62 -16.73 -3.55 15.58
N ARG A 63 -16.06 -2.62 16.28
CA ARG A 63 -14.89 -2.91 17.12
C ARG A 63 -15.26 -3.60 18.43
N ASP A 64 -16.49 -3.43 18.92
CA ASP A 64 -17.03 -4.23 20.03
C ASP A 64 -17.16 -5.71 19.64
N LEU A 65 -17.54 -5.99 18.38
CA LEU A 65 -17.66 -7.35 17.86
C LEU A 65 -16.31 -7.97 17.50
N THR A 66 -15.39 -7.17 16.96
CA THR A 66 -14.19 -7.69 16.27
C THR A 66 -12.86 -7.44 16.98
N GLY A 67 -12.88 -6.61 18.04
CA GLY A 67 -11.71 -6.26 18.86
C GLY A 67 -11.26 -4.80 18.67
N LYS A 68 -10.77 -4.22 19.77
CA LYS A 68 -10.23 -2.85 19.80
C LYS A 68 -8.84 -2.80 19.17
N ALA A 69 -8.50 -1.71 18.49
CA ALA A 69 -7.14 -1.48 18.00
C ALA A 69 -6.26 -0.98 19.15
N PRO A 70 -5.09 -1.57 19.41
CA PRO A 70 -4.17 -1.08 20.44
C PRO A 70 -3.41 0.17 19.98
N MET A 71 -2.81 0.88 20.93
CA MET A 71 -1.87 1.96 20.61
C MET A 71 -0.59 1.38 20.00
N TYR A 72 -0.01 2.08 19.02
CA TYR A 72 1.35 1.78 18.54
C TYR A 72 2.38 2.59 19.28
N GLY A 73 3.63 2.11 19.23
CA GLY A 73 4.76 2.93 19.64
C GLY A 73 4.72 4.26 18.90
N LYS A 74 5.04 5.37 19.59
CA LYS A 74 4.99 6.71 18.99
C LYS A 74 5.80 6.81 17.69
N TRP A 75 6.91 6.08 17.62
CA TRP A 75 7.76 5.92 16.44
C TRP A 75 7.02 5.47 15.18
N ALA A 76 5.96 4.66 15.33
CA ALA A 76 5.21 4.12 14.21
C ALA A 76 4.46 5.20 13.41
N TYR A 77 4.18 6.35 14.05
CA TYR A 77 3.53 7.48 13.41
C TYR A 77 4.52 8.46 12.76
N GLY A 78 5.83 8.28 12.99
CA GLY A 78 6.91 9.00 12.30
C GLY A 78 7.06 8.56 10.84
N TYR A 79 8.11 9.04 10.18
CA TYR A 79 8.44 8.67 8.80
C TYR A 79 9.24 7.36 8.75
N TRP A 80 8.99 6.55 7.71
CA TRP A 80 9.60 5.25 7.48
C TRP A 80 10.29 5.22 6.13
N GLN A 81 11.58 4.87 6.14
CA GLN A 81 12.36 4.60 4.95
C GLN A 81 12.41 3.09 4.69
N SER A 82 12.06 2.71 3.47
CA SER A 82 12.13 1.35 2.97
C SER A 82 12.44 1.34 1.48
N LYS A 83 12.97 0.21 1.00
CA LYS A 83 13.09 -0.15 -0.41
C LYS A 83 13.15 -1.66 -0.54
N GLU A 84 12.89 -2.18 -1.74
CA GLU A 84 13.16 -3.56 -2.14
C GLU A 84 14.51 -3.62 -2.86
N HIS A 85 15.56 -4.14 -2.24
CA HIS A 85 15.79 -4.31 -0.81
C HIS A 85 17.16 -3.72 -0.45
N TYR A 86 17.46 -3.51 0.82
CA TYR A 86 18.86 -3.25 1.22
C TYR A 86 19.63 -4.57 1.09
N ASP A 87 20.67 -4.59 0.26
CA ASP A 87 21.42 -5.81 -0.11
C ASP A 87 22.32 -6.28 1.04
N THR A 88 22.80 -5.34 1.85
CA THR A 88 23.76 -5.62 2.91
C THR A 88 23.51 -4.76 4.15
N GLN A 89 24.03 -5.24 5.29
CA GLN A 89 24.08 -4.46 6.53
C GLN A 89 24.77 -3.09 6.32
N ALA A 90 25.82 -3.03 5.51
CA ALA A 90 26.56 -1.79 5.28
C ALA A 90 25.72 -0.75 4.53
N GLU A 91 24.95 -1.19 3.53
CA GLU A 91 24.06 -0.32 2.79
C GLU A 91 22.97 0.27 3.68
N LEU A 92 22.25 -0.57 4.42
CA LEU A 92 21.19 -0.14 5.34
C LEU A 92 21.70 0.89 6.35
N MET A 93 22.86 0.61 6.98
CA MET A 93 23.48 1.54 7.94
C MET A 93 23.88 2.86 7.28
N SER A 94 24.42 2.84 6.06
CA SER A 94 24.83 4.06 5.36
C SER A 94 23.66 5.00 5.07
N VAL A 95 22.47 4.46 4.80
CA VAL A 95 21.25 5.24 4.60
C VAL A 95 20.79 5.86 5.92
N ALA A 96 20.71 5.08 7.00
CA ALA A 96 20.34 5.57 8.33
C ALA A 96 21.28 6.70 8.80
N GLU A 97 22.59 6.50 8.66
CA GLU A 97 23.61 7.51 8.99
C GLU A 97 23.47 8.78 8.14
N LYS A 98 23.10 8.64 6.85
CA LYS A 98 22.89 9.79 5.96
C LYS A 98 21.66 10.60 6.37
N TYR A 99 20.56 9.98 6.77
CA TYR A 99 19.39 10.69 7.33
C TYR A 99 19.78 11.53 8.55
N ARG A 100 20.52 10.94 9.51
CA ARG A 100 20.99 11.66 10.70
C ARG A 100 21.95 12.78 10.37
N ARG A 101 22.89 12.58 9.43
CA ARG A 101 23.81 13.62 8.97
C ARG A 101 23.08 14.80 8.32
N LEU A 102 22.05 14.52 7.51
CA LEU A 102 21.24 15.53 6.83
C LEU A 102 20.20 16.19 7.74
N LYS A 103 20.00 15.67 8.96
CA LYS A 103 18.96 16.12 9.92
C LYS A 103 17.56 16.07 9.33
N ILE A 104 17.31 15.08 8.47
CA ILE A 104 15.97 14.82 7.92
C ILE A 104 15.21 13.98 8.95
N PRO A 105 13.99 14.38 9.34
CA PRO A 105 13.20 13.62 10.31
C PRO A 105 12.90 12.19 9.86
N ILE A 106 13.17 11.21 10.72
CA ILE A 106 12.89 9.79 10.44
C ILE A 106 12.96 8.96 11.72
N ASP A 107 12.02 8.01 11.86
CA ASP A 107 12.00 7.06 12.98
C ASP A 107 12.36 5.64 12.53
N ASN A 108 12.01 5.23 11.30
CA ASN A 108 11.99 3.81 10.96
C ASN A 108 12.85 3.45 9.75
N MET A 109 13.63 2.38 9.90
CA MET A 109 14.24 1.65 8.80
C MET A 109 13.53 0.31 8.62
N ILE A 110 13.28 -0.09 7.37
CA ILE A 110 12.73 -1.41 7.05
C ILE A 110 13.78 -2.21 6.28
N GLN A 111 14.15 -3.36 6.82
CA GLN A 111 14.84 -4.39 6.04
C GLN A 111 13.81 -5.26 5.33
N ASP A 112 13.80 -5.19 4.00
CA ASP A 112 12.97 -6.06 3.18
C ASP A 112 13.60 -7.47 3.01
N TRP A 113 13.09 -8.30 2.12
CA TRP A 113 13.45 -9.70 1.89
C TRP A 113 14.91 -9.90 1.44
N ASP A 114 15.27 -11.17 1.27
CA ASP A 114 16.58 -11.67 0.85
C ASP A 114 17.80 -11.44 1.75
N TYR A 115 17.60 -10.98 3.00
CA TYR A 115 18.65 -11.03 4.03
C TYR A 115 19.12 -12.45 4.40
N TRP A 116 18.46 -13.48 3.84
CA TRP A 116 18.77 -14.91 3.96
C TRP A 116 19.55 -15.48 2.76
N ASN A 117 19.87 -14.66 1.74
CA ASN A 117 20.69 -15.01 0.58
C ASN A 117 20.10 -16.13 -0.31
N GLY A 118 19.07 -15.78 -1.07
CA GLY A 118 18.54 -16.56 -2.17
C GLY A 118 17.38 -17.48 -1.81
N ALA A 119 16.69 -17.95 -2.87
CA ALA A 119 15.39 -18.59 -2.74
C ALA A 119 15.37 -19.93 -1.99
N GLN A 120 16.49 -20.65 -1.93
CA GLN A 120 16.57 -21.88 -1.13
C GLN A 120 16.43 -21.62 0.38
N ASN A 121 16.81 -20.42 0.82
CA ASN A 121 16.76 -19.97 2.21
C ASN A 121 15.56 -19.05 2.51
N TRP A 122 14.58 -18.99 1.60
CA TRP A 122 13.43 -18.07 1.68
C TRP A 122 12.81 -18.05 3.08
N SER A 123 12.72 -16.86 3.69
CA SER A 123 12.22 -16.66 5.05
C SER A 123 12.76 -17.65 6.08
N GLY A 124 14.06 -17.93 6.03
CA GLY A 124 14.70 -18.88 6.95
C GLY A 124 14.70 -18.47 8.42
N MET A 125 14.20 -17.27 8.75
CA MET A 125 14.24 -16.66 10.08
C MET A 125 15.67 -16.50 10.61
N PHE A 126 16.64 -16.25 9.73
CA PHE A 126 18.03 -15.94 10.10
C PHE A 126 18.64 -14.95 9.11
N PHE A 127 19.71 -14.27 9.55
CA PHE A 127 20.54 -13.42 8.71
C PHE A 127 21.69 -14.22 8.09
N ASP A 128 21.85 -14.14 6.77
CA ASP A 128 23.05 -14.63 6.10
C ASP A 128 24.27 -13.82 6.58
N LYS A 129 25.33 -14.52 7.00
CA LYS A 129 26.49 -13.88 7.63
C LYS A 129 27.39 -13.14 6.65
N THR A 130 27.23 -13.36 5.34
CA THR A 130 27.99 -12.65 4.31
C THR A 130 27.34 -11.31 3.97
N LEU A 131 26.01 -11.24 3.99
CA LEU A 131 25.23 -10.02 3.74
C LEU A 131 25.05 -9.17 5.01
N PHE A 132 24.77 -9.84 6.15
CA PHE A 132 24.50 -9.24 7.45
C PHE A 132 25.34 -9.91 8.53
N PRO A 133 26.66 -9.60 8.60
CA PRO A 133 27.59 -10.30 9.48
C PRO A 133 27.34 -10.07 10.97
N ARG A 134 26.75 -8.93 11.35
CA ARG A 134 26.59 -8.51 12.76
C ARG A 134 25.21 -7.88 12.98
N PRO A 135 24.12 -8.66 12.86
CA PRO A 135 22.75 -8.14 12.88
C PRO A 135 22.34 -7.58 14.25
N LYS A 136 22.87 -8.12 15.34
CA LYS A 136 22.64 -7.54 16.68
C LYS A 136 23.29 -6.15 16.79
N GLU A 137 24.56 -6.04 16.44
CA GLU A 137 25.26 -4.73 16.46
C GLU A 137 24.60 -3.72 15.52
N MET A 138 24.06 -4.18 14.38
CA MET A 138 23.27 -3.35 13.48
C MET A 138 22.03 -2.76 14.19
N CYS A 139 21.22 -3.61 14.83
CA CYS A 139 20.03 -3.14 15.55
C CYS A 139 20.42 -2.22 16.70
N ASP A 140 21.41 -2.60 17.52
CA ASP A 140 21.90 -1.78 18.62
C ASP A 140 22.38 -0.40 18.11
N SER A 141 23.11 -0.34 16.99
CA SER A 141 23.59 0.93 16.40
C SER A 141 22.45 1.78 15.85
N LEU A 142 21.42 1.17 15.26
CA LEU A 142 20.22 1.89 14.82
C LEU A 142 19.47 2.48 16.02
N HIS A 143 19.32 1.72 17.10
CA HIS A 143 18.72 2.17 18.35
C HIS A 143 19.51 3.31 19.00
N GLU A 144 20.85 3.26 19.00
CA GLU A 144 21.71 4.37 19.45
C GLU A 144 21.49 5.65 18.62
N MET A 145 21.16 5.50 17.33
CA MET A 145 20.73 6.59 16.46
C MET A 145 19.24 6.93 16.59
N ASN A 146 18.50 6.36 17.54
CA ASN A 146 17.06 6.53 17.75
C ASN A 146 16.21 6.15 16.52
N PHE A 147 16.64 5.14 15.77
CA PHE A 147 15.78 4.46 14.82
C PHE A 147 15.09 3.27 15.47
N HIS A 148 13.94 2.89 14.95
CA HIS A 148 13.40 1.54 15.07
C HIS A 148 13.63 0.77 13.78
N ILE A 149 13.73 -0.55 13.88
CA ILE A 149 13.89 -1.43 12.72
C ILE A 149 12.86 -2.54 12.73
N ILE A 150 12.13 -2.65 11.61
CA ILE A 150 11.27 -3.79 11.33
C ILE A 150 11.81 -4.57 10.13
N ILE A 151 11.41 -5.84 10.02
CA ILE A 151 11.94 -6.74 9.00
C ILE A 151 10.86 -7.56 8.32
N SER A 152 11.04 -7.79 7.02
CA SER A 152 10.20 -8.68 6.21
C SER A 152 10.31 -10.14 6.66
N ILE A 153 9.18 -10.76 6.91
CA ILE A 153 9.01 -12.18 7.24
C ILE A 153 7.84 -12.72 6.43
N TRP A 154 7.92 -13.97 6.02
CA TRP A 154 6.95 -14.59 5.12
C TRP A 154 6.46 -15.91 5.70
N PRO A 155 5.19 -16.26 5.50
CA PRO A 155 4.71 -17.60 5.84
C PRO A 155 5.17 -18.67 4.82
N ALA A 156 5.84 -18.25 3.75
CA ALA A 156 6.54 -19.08 2.80
C ALA A 156 7.96 -19.43 3.30
N LEU A 157 8.29 -20.73 3.32
CA LEU A 157 9.56 -21.23 3.84
C LEU A 157 10.36 -21.96 2.76
N GLY A 158 11.63 -21.58 2.61
CA GLY A 158 12.57 -22.16 1.66
C GLY A 158 13.04 -23.56 2.07
N PRO A 159 13.27 -24.48 1.11
CA PRO A 159 13.51 -25.89 1.39
C PRO A 159 14.84 -26.20 2.09
N ALA A 160 15.83 -25.30 2.03
CA ALA A 160 17.11 -25.48 2.72
C ALA A 160 17.08 -24.97 4.18
N THR A 161 15.98 -24.36 4.62
CA THR A 161 15.89 -23.76 5.95
C THR A 161 15.60 -24.81 7.03
N PRO A 162 16.15 -24.67 8.24
CA PRO A 162 15.84 -25.58 9.34
C PRO A 162 14.36 -25.60 9.74
N ILE A 163 13.71 -24.43 9.71
CA ILE A 163 12.27 -24.31 9.99
C ILE A 163 11.44 -25.12 8.99
N TYR A 164 11.78 -25.10 7.71
CA TYR A 164 11.09 -25.90 6.70
C TYR A 164 11.17 -27.40 6.99
N ALA A 165 12.36 -27.90 7.34
CA ALA A 165 12.55 -29.31 7.69
C ALA A 165 11.71 -29.72 8.92
N ASP A 166 11.67 -28.88 9.96
CA ASP A 166 10.87 -29.12 11.15
C ASP A 166 9.36 -29.04 10.86
N MET A 167 8.90 -28.06 10.07
CA MET A 167 7.50 -27.94 9.64
C MET A 167 7.07 -29.15 8.81
N MET A 168 7.93 -29.62 7.90
CA MET A 168 7.67 -30.81 7.08
C MET A 168 7.51 -32.05 7.95
N LYS A 169 8.38 -32.24 8.96
CA LYS A 169 8.32 -33.38 9.87
C LYS A 169 7.00 -33.47 10.62
N HIS A 170 6.40 -32.33 10.96
CA HIS A 170 5.10 -32.26 11.65
C HIS A 170 3.90 -32.22 10.69
N GLY A 171 4.13 -32.18 9.37
CA GLY A 171 3.07 -32.07 8.38
C GLY A 171 2.39 -30.69 8.34
N PHE A 172 3.10 -29.64 8.76
CA PHE A 172 2.58 -28.27 8.84
C PHE A 172 2.75 -27.46 7.55
N LEU A 173 3.33 -28.03 6.50
CA LEU A 173 3.47 -27.37 5.20
C LEU A 173 2.38 -27.82 4.23
N TYR A 174 1.84 -26.86 3.48
CA TYR A 174 0.94 -27.17 2.38
C TYR A 174 1.65 -27.91 1.25
N LYS A 175 0.88 -28.67 0.46
CA LYS A 175 1.43 -29.46 -0.65
C LYS A 175 1.96 -28.60 -1.81
N PRO A 176 1.23 -27.56 -2.27
CA PRO A 176 1.70 -26.72 -3.37
C PRO A 176 3.07 -26.11 -3.07
N VAL A 177 3.91 -26.07 -4.09
CA VAL A 177 5.22 -25.40 -4.07
C VAL A 177 5.02 -24.04 -4.71
N GLY A 178 5.50 -23.00 -4.04
CA GLY A 178 5.36 -21.65 -4.55
C GLY A 178 6.36 -21.30 -5.64
N TRP A 179 6.18 -20.13 -6.25
CA TRP A 179 6.93 -19.70 -7.44
C TRP A 179 8.46 -19.61 -7.22
N ALA A 180 8.95 -19.39 -6.00
CA ALA A 180 10.38 -19.42 -5.68
C ALA A 180 10.87 -20.75 -5.09
N GLY A 181 10.07 -21.82 -5.14
CA GLY A 181 10.42 -23.13 -4.59
C GLY A 181 10.15 -23.32 -3.10
N PHE A 182 9.62 -22.30 -2.41
CA PHE A 182 9.18 -22.37 -1.02
C PHE A 182 7.85 -23.14 -0.85
N LYS A 183 7.47 -23.42 0.40
CA LYS A 183 6.10 -23.83 0.75
C LYS A 183 5.55 -22.98 1.88
N TYR A 184 4.25 -22.69 1.83
CA TYR A 184 3.57 -22.05 2.94
C TYR A 184 3.35 -23.04 4.09
N TYR A 185 3.51 -22.56 5.31
CA TYR A 185 3.06 -23.29 6.49
C TYR A 185 1.58 -22.99 6.80
N ASP A 186 0.95 -23.88 7.54
CA ASP A 186 -0.45 -23.73 7.96
C ASP A 186 -0.60 -22.77 9.15
N ALA A 187 -0.82 -21.49 8.86
CA ALA A 187 -1.04 -20.45 9.87
C ALA A 187 -2.35 -20.60 10.66
N PHE A 188 -3.25 -21.51 10.27
CA PHE A 188 -4.42 -21.83 11.07
C PHE A 188 -4.11 -22.85 12.18
N ASN A 189 -2.93 -23.47 12.16
CA ASN A 189 -2.50 -24.44 13.16
C ASN A 189 -1.69 -23.75 14.28
N PRO A 190 -2.20 -23.71 15.53
CA PRO A 190 -1.50 -23.06 16.64
C PRO A 190 -0.11 -23.67 16.93
N GLU A 191 0.08 -24.97 16.69
CA GLU A 191 1.39 -25.61 16.88
C GLU A 191 2.39 -25.25 15.77
N ALA A 192 1.90 -24.99 14.55
CA ALA A 192 2.74 -24.44 13.49
C ALA A 192 3.15 -23.01 13.81
N ASN A 193 2.22 -22.16 14.28
CA ASN A 193 2.52 -20.80 14.72
C ASN A 193 3.54 -20.76 15.86
N LYS A 194 3.44 -21.65 16.86
CA LYS A 194 4.45 -21.78 17.93
C LYS A 194 5.82 -22.18 17.40
N LEU A 195 5.87 -23.11 16.45
CA LEU A 195 7.13 -23.53 15.82
C LEU A 195 7.74 -22.37 15.01
N TYR A 196 6.93 -21.63 14.26
CA TYR A 196 7.35 -20.43 13.53
C TYR A 196 7.91 -19.39 14.50
N TRP A 197 7.20 -19.09 15.59
CA TRP A 197 7.65 -18.16 16.63
C TRP A 197 8.98 -18.58 17.26
N LYS A 198 9.20 -19.87 17.52
CA LYS A 198 10.48 -20.37 18.07
C LYS A 198 11.68 -19.97 17.18
N TYR A 199 11.55 -20.11 15.87
CA TYR A 199 12.60 -19.72 14.93
C TYR A 199 12.72 -18.20 14.78
N LEU A 200 11.59 -17.51 14.62
CA LEU A 200 11.55 -16.05 14.57
C LEU A 200 12.19 -15.43 15.81
N LYS A 201 11.87 -15.96 17.00
CA LYS A 201 12.39 -15.50 18.29
C LYS A 201 13.91 -15.65 18.36
N SER A 202 14.41 -16.86 18.09
CA SER A 202 15.83 -17.18 18.25
C SER A 202 16.71 -16.55 17.17
N GLY A 203 16.24 -16.50 15.93
CA GLY A 203 17.03 -16.03 14.80
C GLY A 203 16.93 -14.53 14.50
N ILE A 204 15.77 -13.92 14.74
CA ILE A 204 15.50 -12.51 14.40
C ILE A 204 15.16 -11.67 15.63
N TYR A 205 14.08 -11.97 16.37
CA TYR A 205 13.66 -11.15 17.54
C TYR A 205 14.80 -10.92 18.54
N SER A 206 15.61 -11.95 18.82
CA SER A 206 16.76 -11.89 19.71
C SER A 206 17.84 -10.88 19.30
N LYS A 207 17.78 -10.34 18.07
CA LYS A 207 18.72 -9.33 17.57
C LYS A 207 18.32 -7.90 17.92
N GLY A 208 17.08 -7.68 18.37
CA GLY A 208 16.59 -6.36 18.74
C GLY A 208 15.62 -5.74 17.73
N LEU A 209 14.97 -6.52 16.87
CA LEU A 209 13.93 -5.99 15.98
C LEU A 209 12.73 -5.44 16.78
N ASP A 210 12.05 -4.45 16.21
CA ASP A 210 10.96 -3.68 16.85
C ASP A 210 9.58 -3.99 16.27
N GLY A 211 9.51 -4.83 15.23
CA GLY A 211 8.26 -5.23 14.62
C GLY A 211 8.46 -6.11 13.38
N TRP A 212 7.34 -6.54 12.82
CA TRP A 212 7.31 -7.47 11.69
C TRP A 212 6.64 -6.82 10.49
N TRP A 213 7.24 -6.99 9.32
CA TRP A 213 6.52 -6.89 8.06
C TRP A 213 6.19 -8.31 7.59
N ILE A 214 4.94 -8.73 7.75
CA ILE A 214 4.45 -10.03 7.32
C ILE A 214 3.93 -9.90 5.90
N ASP A 215 4.77 -10.24 4.95
CA ASP A 215 4.41 -10.19 3.54
C ASP A 215 3.79 -11.51 3.05
N SER A 216 3.01 -11.42 1.98
CA SER A 216 2.35 -12.55 1.33
C SER A 216 1.41 -13.37 2.21
N THR A 217 0.52 -12.64 2.88
CA THR A 217 -0.53 -13.20 3.73
C THR A 217 -1.87 -13.41 3.01
N GLU A 218 -1.92 -13.28 1.68
CA GLU A 218 -3.11 -13.58 0.88
C GLU A 218 -3.49 -15.06 0.96
N PRO A 219 -2.57 -16.05 0.88
CA PRO A 219 -1.17 -16.08 0.38
C PRO A 219 -0.90 -16.03 -1.14
N ASP A 220 0.27 -15.55 -1.56
CA ASP A 220 0.73 -15.60 -2.97
C ASP A 220 1.52 -16.90 -3.25
N VAL A 221 0.81 -17.98 -3.61
CA VAL A 221 1.40 -19.30 -3.88
C VAL A 221 2.09 -19.33 -5.24
N VAL A 222 1.38 -18.99 -6.29
CA VAL A 222 1.92 -18.91 -7.65
C VAL A 222 1.46 -17.60 -8.26
N ASN A 223 2.18 -17.17 -9.29
CA ASN A 223 1.93 -15.90 -9.92
C ASN A 223 0.53 -15.82 -10.55
N ALA A 224 -0.40 -15.28 -9.79
CA ALA A 224 -1.81 -15.25 -10.06
C ALA A 224 -2.17 -13.88 -10.64
N MET A 225 -2.50 -13.83 -11.93
CA MET A 225 -2.64 -12.56 -12.67
C MET A 225 -3.97 -11.85 -12.48
N THR A 226 -4.98 -12.55 -11.97
CA THR A 226 -6.27 -11.96 -11.60
C THR A 226 -6.88 -12.69 -10.40
N LYS A 227 -7.90 -12.07 -9.81
CA LYS A 227 -8.51 -12.43 -8.52
C LYS A 227 -9.00 -13.89 -8.43
N GLU A 228 -9.73 -14.34 -9.44
CA GLU A 228 -10.15 -15.75 -9.57
C GLU A 228 -8.98 -16.78 -9.76
N SER A 229 -7.77 -16.43 -10.20
CA SER A 229 -6.61 -17.37 -10.23
C SER A 229 -6.00 -17.44 -8.86
N SER A 230 -5.91 -16.31 -8.18
CA SER A 230 -5.47 -16.29 -6.79
C SER A 230 -6.41 -17.18 -5.98
N GLU A 231 -7.73 -17.03 -6.17
CA GLU A 231 -8.73 -17.92 -5.58
C GLU A 231 -8.54 -19.39 -5.98
N TYR A 232 -8.38 -19.69 -7.27
CA TYR A 232 -8.23 -21.06 -7.76
C TYR A 232 -7.00 -21.76 -7.17
N GLU A 233 -5.87 -21.06 -7.11
CA GLU A 233 -4.61 -21.58 -6.59
C GLU A 233 -4.63 -21.70 -5.06
N LEU A 234 -5.27 -20.77 -4.37
CA LEU A 234 -5.54 -20.89 -2.93
C LEU A 234 -6.43 -22.10 -2.61
N LYS A 235 -7.49 -22.34 -3.39
CA LYS A 235 -8.35 -23.51 -3.20
C LYS A 235 -7.61 -24.85 -3.41
N LYS A 236 -6.58 -24.88 -4.27
CA LYS A 236 -5.71 -26.07 -4.46
C LYS A 236 -4.82 -26.39 -3.26
N MET A 237 -4.64 -25.47 -2.32
CA MET A 237 -3.96 -25.75 -1.06
C MET A 237 -4.69 -26.85 -0.25
N GLY A 238 -5.98 -27.07 -0.53
CA GLY A 238 -6.73 -28.22 -0.05
C GLY A 238 -7.38 -27.97 1.30
N SER A 239 -6.84 -28.58 2.36
CA SER A 239 -7.31 -28.40 3.74
C SER A 239 -6.22 -27.78 4.60
N ASN A 240 -6.64 -26.91 5.50
CA ASN A 240 -5.89 -26.37 6.62
C ASN A 240 -6.36 -27.01 7.93
N TYR A 241 -5.79 -26.58 9.04
CA TYR A 241 -6.10 -27.06 10.38
C TYR A 241 -7.58 -26.95 10.77
N LEU A 242 -8.28 -25.92 10.30
CA LEU A 242 -9.70 -25.68 10.61
C LEU A 242 -10.66 -26.33 9.61
N GLY A 243 -10.23 -26.59 8.38
CA GLY A 243 -11.06 -27.18 7.34
C GLY A 243 -10.59 -26.89 5.93
N SER A 244 -11.51 -26.82 4.96
CA SER A 244 -11.14 -26.55 3.56
C SER A 244 -10.65 -25.10 3.36
N TRP A 245 -9.67 -24.92 2.49
CA TRP A 245 -9.21 -23.59 2.08
C TRP A 245 -10.31 -22.75 1.45
N ALA A 246 -11.22 -23.37 0.69
CA ALA A 246 -12.37 -22.68 0.13
C ALA A 246 -13.26 -22.05 1.22
N ARG A 247 -13.33 -22.63 2.43
CA ARG A 247 -14.11 -22.09 3.56
C ARG A 247 -13.40 -20.94 4.27
N TYR A 248 -12.08 -21.00 4.41
CA TYR A 248 -11.28 -20.03 5.19
C TYR A 248 -10.39 -19.14 4.32
N LEU A 249 -10.79 -18.94 3.06
CA LEU A 249 -9.99 -18.31 2.02
C LEU A 249 -9.42 -16.95 2.41
N ASN A 250 -10.22 -16.10 3.04
CA ASN A 250 -9.86 -14.70 3.32
C ASN A 250 -9.23 -14.49 4.72
N ALA A 251 -9.17 -15.53 5.57
CA ALA A 251 -8.84 -15.38 6.98
C ALA A 251 -7.36 -15.70 7.32
N PHE A 252 -6.53 -16.00 6.32
CA PHE A 252 -5.15 -16.44 6.55
C PHE A 252 -4.30 -15.39 7.29
N SER A 253 -4.34 -14.13 6.84
CA SER A 253 -3.62 -13.04 7.51
C SER A 253 -4.06 -12.85 8.97
N LEU A 254 -5.36 -12.93 9.24
CA LEU A 254 -5.89 -12.84 10.60
C LEU A 254 -5.37 -13.96 11.50
N ALA A 255 -5.40 -15.20 11.02
CA ALA A 255 -4.93 -16.35 11.79
C ALA A 255 -3.45 -16.23 12.17
N MET A 256 -2.61 -15.78 11.23
CA MET A 256 -1.19 -15.57 11.51
C MET A 256 -0.94 -14.40 12.47
N THR A 257 -1.62 -13.27 12.25
CA THR A 257 -1.42 -12.07 13.07
C THR A 257 -1.93 -12.25 14.50
N ASP A 258 -3.02 -13.01 14.72
CA ASP A 258 -3.55 -13.31 16.05
C ASP A 258 -2.48 -13.97 16.94
N ASP A 259 -1.85 -15.04 16.46
CA ASP A 259 -0.87 -15.78 17.25
C ASP A 259 0.45 -15.01 17.38
N LEU A 260 0.95 -14.36 16.32
CA LEU A 260 2.22 -13.61 16.41
C LEU A 260 2.11 -12.38 17.33
N TYR A 261 0.98 -11.67 17.30
CA TYR A 261 0.72 -10.59 18.24
C TYR A 261 0.68 -11.12 19.68
N LYS A 262 -0.05 -12.21 19.92
CA LYS A 262 -0.12 -12.85 21.23
C LYS A 262 1.26 -13.27 21.74
N PHE A 263 2.08 -13.93 20.93
CA PHE A 263 3.41 -14.34 21.36
C PHE A 263 4.31 -13.14 21.67
N TRP A 264 4.23 -12.05 20.91
CA TRP A 264 4.95 -10.82 21.26
C TRP A 264 4.53 -10.30 22.64
N ARG A 265 3.22 -10.23 22.89
CA ARG A 265 2.65 -9.79 24.19
C ARG A 265 3.07 -10.69 25.36
N GLU A 266 3.30 -11.98 25.10
CA GLU A 266 3.81 -12.93 26.10
C GLU A 266 5.30 -12.72 26.40
N GLU A 267 6.10 -12.25 25.42
CA GLU A 267 7.54 -11.99 25.64
C GLU A 267 7.82 -10.69 26.39
N THR A 268 7.05 -9.63 26.12
CA THR A 268 7.36 -8.30 26.68
C THR A 268 6.13 -7.39 26.79
N SER A 269 6.12 -6.58 27.85
CA SER A 269 5.26 -5.42 28.01
C SER A 269 5.98 -4.09 27.75
N GLU A 270 7.30 -4.13 27.57
CA GLU A 270 8.15 -2.93 27.52
C GLU A 270 8.15 -2.27 26.14
N ARG A 271 7.74 -2.99 25.09
CA ARG A 271 7.65 -2.51 23.70
C ARG A 271 6.35 -2.98 23.05
N ARG A 272 5.66 -2.08 22.36
CA ARG A 272 4.43 -2.36 21.62
C ARG A 272 4.75 -3.23 20.42
N ALA A 273 3.93 -4.27 20.22
CA ALA A 273 3.98 -5.03 18.98
C ALA A 273 3.58 -4.11 17.83
N TYR A 274 4.25 -4.30 16.69
CA TYR A 274 3.85 -3.69 15.43
C TYR A 274 3.94 -4.73 14.32
N ILE A 275 2.87 -4.82 13.52
CA ILE A 275 2.80 -5.71 12.37
C ILE A 275 2.37 -4.92 11.13
N LEU A 276 3.19 -4.92 10.08
CA LEU A 276 2.81 -4.49 8.73
C LEU A 276 2.38 -5.73 7.93
N THR A 277 1.21 -5.74 7.27
CA THR A 277 0.72 -6.91 6.52
C THR A 277 -0.06 -6.53 5.25
N ARG A 278 0.09 -7.32 4.18
CA ARG A 278 -0.43 -6.96 2.85
C ARG A 278 -1.94 -7.18 2.74
N SER A 279 -2.44 -8.15 3.49
CA SER A 279 -3.82 -8.62 3.42
C SER A 279 -4.53 -8.43 4.74
N THR A 280 -5.85 -8.35 4.69
CA THR A 280 -6.67 -8.00 5.86
C THR A 280 -7.94 -8.82 5.90
N PHE A 281 -8.32 -9.23 7.10
CA PHE A 281 -9.68 -9.67 7.40
C PHE A 281 -10.31 -8.85 8.53
N SER A 282 -11.63 -8.98 8.71
CA SER A 282 -12.33 -8.29 9.79
C SER A 282 -11.78 -8.67 11.16
N GLY A 283 -11.51 -7.67 12.00
CA GLY A 283 -10.98 -7.84 13.36
C GLY A 283 -9.46 -7.84 13.47
N GLN A 284 -8.73 -7.79 12.35
CA GLN A 284 -7.28 -7.82 12.33
C GLN A 284 -6.63 -6.64 13.06
N GLN A 285 -7.33 -5.49 13.16
CA GLN A 285 -6.85 -4.32 13.89
C GLN A 285 -6.49 -4.60 15.36
N ARG A 286 -7.06 -5.65 15.98
CA ARG A 286 -6.77 -6.02 17.36
C ARG A 286 -5.34 -6.54 17.58
N ASN A 287 -4.66 -6.91 16.49
CA ASN A 287 -3.33 -7.53 16.49
C ASN A 287 -2.20 -6.54 16.21
N ALA A 288 -2.45 -5.25 16.46
CA ALA A 288 -1.54 -4.16 16.15
C ALA A 288 -1.06 -4.12 14.68
N THR A 289 -1.98 -4.38 13.75
CA THR A 289 -1.66 -4.47 12.33
C THR A 289 -1.92 -3.18 11.57
N THR A 290 -0.97 -2.79 10.74
CA THR A 290 -1.16 -1.84 9.65
C THR A 290 -1.23 -2.58 8.34
N THR A 291 -2.20 -2.26 7.49
CA THR A 291 -2.25 -2.81 6.14
C THR A 291 -1.71 -1.83 5.11
N TRP A 292 -0.95 -2.32 4.12
CA TRP A 292 -0.66 -1.54 2.91
C TRP A 292 -1.36 -2.11 1.68
N SER A 293 -1.49 -1.27 0.64
CA SER A 293 -2.22 -1.60 -0.58
C SER A 293 -1.53 -2.59 -1.53
N GLY A 294 -0.38 -3.15 -1.15
CA GLY A 294 0.40 -4.07 -1.98
C GLY A 294 1.21 -3.39 -3.07
N ASP A 295 1.63 -4.21 -4.03
CA ASP A 295 2.61 -3.86 -5.07
C ASP A 295 1.94 -3.05 -6.18
N ILE A 296 1.92 -1.72 -6.00
CA ILE A 296 1.27 -0.79 -6.95
C ILE A 296 2.23 -0.34 -8.06
N GLY A 297 1.70 -0.06 -9.26
CA GLY A 297 2.47 0.52 -10.37
C GLY A 297 2.58 2.04 -10.31
N ALA A 298 3.71 2.59 -10.79
CA ALA A 298 3.95 4.03 -10.80
C ALA A 298 3.15 4.73 -11.91
N SER A 299 1.96 5.24 -11.60
CA SER A 299 1.21 6.15 -12.45
C SER A 299 0.25 7.04 -11.67
N TRP A 300 -0.14 8.17 -12.26
CA TRP A 300 -1.13 9.08 -11.66
C TRP A 300 -2.49 8.42 -11.47
N GLU A 301 -2.88 7.52 -12.37
CA GLU A 301 -4.15 6.78 -12.27
C GLU A 301 -4.14 5.75 -11.13
N VAL A 302 -3.01 5.08 -10.90
CA VAL A 302 -2.85 4.18 -9.75
C VAL A 302 -2.79 4.97 -8.43
N TYR A 303 -2.10 6.11 -8.42
CA TYR A 303 -2.04 7.01 -7.27
C TYR A 303 -3.43 7.54 -6.86
N LYS A 304 -4.25 8.00 -7.82
CA LYS A 304 -5.65 8.41 -7.57
C LYS A 304 -6.45 7.34 -6.80
N LYS A 305 -6.29 6.07 -7.19
CA LYS A 305 -7.00 4.94 -6.57
C LYS A 305 -6.56 4.69 -5.12
N GLN A 306 -5.36 5.10 -4.71
CA GLN A 306 -4.86 4.90 -3.34
C GLN A 306 -5.69 5.66 -2.30
N ILE A 307 -6.19 6.85 -2.63
CA ILE A 307 -7.02 7.64 -1.71
C ILE A 307 -8.31 6.88 -1.39
N ALA A 308 -9.02 6.42 -2.42
CA ALA A 308 -10.22 5.61 -2.25
C ALA A 308 -9.94 4.29 -1.53
N ALA A 309 -8.82 3.62 -1.81
CA ALA A 309 -8.42 2.39 -1.13
C ALA A 309 -8.24 2.61 0.38
N GLY A 310 -7.48 3.63 0.78
CA GLY A 310 -7.24 3.98 2.18
C GLY A 310 -8.53 4.39 2.91
N LEU A 311 -9.40 5.17 2.26
CA LEU A 311 -10.70 5.56 2.85
C LEU A 311 -11.60 4.36 3.07
N ASN A 312 -11.79 3.50 2.07
CA ASN A 312 -12.62 2.31 2.21
C ASN A 312 -12.08 1.37 3.28
N HIS A 313 -10.76 1.21 3.36
CA HIS A 313 -10.12 0.40 4.39
C HIS A 313 -10.39 0.96 5.80
N CYS A 314 -10.11 2.25 6.01
CA CYS A 314 -10.30 2.91 7.31
C CYS A 314 -11.78 2.94 7.74
N MET A 315 -12.68 3.25 6.81
CA MET A 315 -14.13 3.27 7.06
C MET A 315 -14.74 1.87 7.28
N SER A 316 -14.03 0.80 6.92
CA SER A 316 -14.45 -0.58 7.22
C SER A 316 -14.24 -0.98 8.69
N GLY A 317 -13.66 -0.08 9.50
CA GLY A 317 -13.43 -0.27 10.93
C GLY A 317 -11.98 -0.56 11.30
N ILE A 318 -11.07 -0.58 10.32
CA ILE A 318 -9.64 -0.92 10.46
C ILE A 318 -8.81 0.37 10.33
N PRO A 319 -8.35 0.97 11.43
CA PRO A 319 -7.93 2.38 11.47
C PRO A 319 -6.55 2.69 10.86
N TYR A 320 -5.72 1.67 10.62
CA TYR A 320 -4.32 1.86 10.25
C TYR A 320 -4.02 1.31 8.86
N TRP A 321 -3.74 2.23 7.94
CA TRP A 321 -3.46 1.96 6.54
C TRP A 321 -2.26 2.78 6.05
N THR A 322 -1.55 2.26 5.04
CA THR A 322 -0.50 2.95 4.28
C THR A 322 -0.45 2.44 2.84
N PHE A 323 0.44 3.01 2.02
CA PHE A 323 0.75 2.54 0.68
C PHE A 323 2.24 2.77 0.40
N ASP A 324 2.73 2.33 -0.76
CA ASP A 324 4.11 2.57 -1.18
C ASP A 324 4.26 3.95 -1.81
N ILE A 325 4.82 4.92 -1.08
CA ILE A 325 5.16 6.23 -1.65
C ILE A 325 6.27 6.05 -2.69
N GLY A 326 5.99 6.46 -3.94
CA GLY A 326 6.83 6.16 -5.09
C GLY A 326 6.36 4.95 -5.92
N ALA A 327 5.34 4.25 -5.44
CA ALA A 327 4.86 2.97 -5.98
C ALA A 327 5.91 1.85 -5.89
N PHE A 328 5.46 0.60 -5.98
CA PHE A 328 6.33 -0.56 -5.88
C PHE A 328 7.13 -0.71 -7.19
N VAL A 329 6.45 -1.00 -8.31
CA VAL A 329 7.06 -1.18 -9.64
C VAL A 329 6.89 0.05 -10.53
N LEU A 330 7.87 0.32 -11.41
CA LEU A 330 7.89 1.57 -12.17
C LEU A 330 7.16 1.52 -13.52
N GLY A 331 7.37 0.46 -14.29
CA GLY A 331 6.87 0.28 -15.66
C GLY A 331 5.91 -0.90 -15.82
N ALA A 332 5.41 -1.46 -14.72
CA ALA A 332 4.47 -2.58 -14.71
C ALA A 332 3.23 -2.25 -13.87
N TYR A 333 2.19 -3.09 -13.91
CA TYR A 333 0.95 -2.89 -13.15
C TYR A 333 0.32 -1.50 -13.37
N ASP A 334 0.17 -1.13 -14.64
CA ASP A 334 -0.25 0.20 -15.11
C ASP A 334 0.76 1.33 -14.82
N GLY A 335 2.01 0.98 -14.50
CA GLY A 335 3.13 1.90 -14.33
C GLY A 335 3.72 2.41 -15.64
N VAL A 336 4.26 3.63 -15.65
CA VAL A 336 4.81 4.28 -16.85
C VAL A 336 6.20 4.90 -16.66
N PHE A 337 6.77 4.88 -15.45
CA PHE A 337 7.98 5.65 -15.09
C PHE A 337 9.26 4.81 -15.05
N MET A 338 9.59 4.10 -16.12
CA MET A 338 10.75 3.17 -16.18
C MET A 338 12.11 3.76 -15.76
N GLN A 339 12.27 5.09 -15.74
CA GLN A 339 13.50 5.77 -15.34
C GLN A 339 13.53 6.18 -13.85
N GLY A 340 12.43 5.97 -13.12
CA GLY A 340 12.35 6.17 -11.67
C GLY A 340 12.85 7.54 -11.22
N GLY A 341 13.67 7.57 -10.16
CA GLY A 341 14.22 8.82 -9.58
C GLY A 341 15.04 9.69 -10.55
N LYS A 342 15.40 9.20 -11.74
CA LYS A 342 16.09 9.99 -12.77
C LYS A 342 15.13 10.78 -13.67
N ASP A 343 13.83 10.52 -13.59
CA ASP A 343 12.78 11.21 -14.34
C ASP A 343 12.13 12.31 -13.48
N PRO A 344 12.24 13.61 -13.85
CA PRO A 344 11.58 14.69 -13.14
C PRO A 344 10.05 14.52 -13.00
N ALA A 345 9.38 13.86 -13.96
CA ALA A 345 7.95 13.58 -13.86
C ALA A 345 7.62 12.52 -12.81
N TYR A 346 8.52 11.55 -12.60
CA TYR A 346 8.40 10.62 -11.47
C TYR A 346 8.69 11.32 -10.14
N GLN A 347 9.70 12.21 -10.08
CA GLN A 347 9.98 12.98 -8.86
C GLN A 347 8.76 13.81 -8.45
N GLU A 348 8.01 14.38 -9.41
CA GLU A 348 6.75 15.07 -9.13
C GLU A 348 5.70 14.11 -8.55
N LEU A 349 5.49 12.94 -9.20
CA LEU A 349 4.55 11.93 -8.72
C LEU A 349 4.90 11.48 -7.29
N TYR A 350 6.17 11.13 -7.04
CA TYR A 350 6.68 10.75 -5.72
C TYR A 350 6.38 11.84 -4.70
N THR A 351 6.65 13.10 -5.03
CA THR A 351 6.40 14.23 -4.12
C THR A 351 4.91 14.37 -3.78
N ARG A 352 4.00 14.19 -4.75
CA ARG A 352 2.55 14.19 -4.48
C ARG A 352 2.10 12.98 -3.65
N MET A 353 2.68 11.81 -3.90
CA MET A 353 2.45 10.62 -3.08
C MET A 353 2.97 10.83 -1.65
N PHE A 354 4.11 11.48 -1.48
CA PHE A 354 4.67 11.84 -0.17
C PHE A 354 3.74 12.81 0.58
N GLN A 355 3.15 13.75 -0.15
CA GLN A 355 2.09 14.64 0.37
C GLN A 355 0.87 13.89 0.89
N LEU A 356 0.36 12.89 0.17
CA LEU A 356 -0.70 12.03 0.69
C LEU A 356 -0.22 11.25 1.93
N GLY A 357 0.96 10.63 1.86
CA GLY A 357 1.52 9.80 2.92
C GLY A 357 1.69 10.54 4.26
N ALA A 358 2.10 11.81 4.24
CA ALA A 358 2.23 12.62 5.45
C ALA A 358 0.91 12.81 6.21
N PHE A 359 -0.23 12.64 5.53
CA PHE A 359 -1.57 12.69 6.11
C PHE A 359 -2.31 11.34 6.04
N SER A 360 -1.58 10.24 5.87
CA SER A 360 -2.08 8.89 6.10
C SER A 360 -1.89 8.48 7.57
N PRO A 361 -2.60 7.44 8.06
CA PRO A 361 -2.40 6.92 9.42
C PRO A 361 -0.94 6.56 9.69
N ILE A 362 -0.31 5.81 8.78
CA ILE A 362 1.12 5.44 8.81
C ILE A 362 1.82 6.04 7.58
N PHE A 363 3.06 6.51 7.75
CA PHE A 363 3.78 7.31 6.78
C PHE A 363 5.05 6.62 6.27
N ARG A 364 4.95 5.89 5.16
CA ARG A 364 6.01 4.99 4.68
C ARG A 364 6.34 5.15 3.20
N SER A 365 7.62 5.32 2.91
CA SER A 365 8.16 5.23 1.55
C SER A 365 8.76 3.87 1.28
N HIS A 366 8.49 3.32 0.09
CA HIS A 366 8.91 1.98 -0.32
C HIS A 366 8.76 1.78 -1.83
N GLY A 367 9.50 0.80 -2.35
CA GLY A 367 9.34 0.27 -3.69
C GLY A 367 10.63 -0.30 -4.24
N SER A 368 10.55 -0.81 -5.46
CA SER A 368 11.61 -1.50 -6.17
C SER A 368 12.24 -0.65 -7.27
N GLU A 369 13.26 -1.18 -7.94
CA GLU A 369 13.86 -0.69 -9.21
C GLU A 369 14.56 0.68 -9.18
N THR A 370 14.31 1.53 -8.19
CA THR A 370 14.98 2.83 -8.02
C THR A 370 15.11 3.20 -6.53
N PRO A 371 16.09 4.02 -6.12
CA PRO A 371 16.15 4.54 -4.76
C PRO A 371 14.88 5.26 -4.32
N ARG A 372 14.57 5.24 -3.02
CA ARG A 372 13.35 5.85 -2.43
C ARG A 372 13.65 6.93 -1.40
N GLU A 373 14.93 7.13 -1.08
CA GLU A 373 15.41 8.09 -0.11
C GLU A 373 15.16 9.53 -0.57
N ILE A 374 14.82 10.42 0.37
CA ILE A 374 14.34 11.77 0.08
C ILE A 374 15.30 12.61 -0.78
N TRP A 375 16.62 12.42 -0.60
CA TRP A 375 17.65 13.15 -1.34
C TRP A 375 17.79 12.73 -2.82
N GLU A 376 17.07 11.71 -3.26
CA GLU A 376 17.07 11.23 -4.65
C GLU A 376 16.04 11.98 -5.51
N MET A 377 15.22 12.85 -4.90
CA MET A 377 14.08 13.51 -5.55
C MET A 377 14.40 14.87 -6.19
N GLY A 378 15.67 15.09 -6.55
CA GLY A 378 16.11 16.25 -7.31
C GLY A 378 15.70 17.58 -6.68
N GLU A 379 15.09 18.45 -7.48
CA GLU A 379 14.64 19.78 -7.04
C GLU A 379 13.48 19.75 -6.02
N PHE A 380 12.78 18.61 -5.89
CA PHE A 380 11.67 18.46 -4.93
C PHE A 380 12.10 17.96 -3.55
N THR A 381 13.39 17.73 -3.34
CA THR A 381 13.95 17.35 -2.02
C THR A 381 13.53 18.31 -0.90
N GLU A 382 13.66 19.63 -1.11
CA GLU A 382 13.31 20.63 -0.09
C GLU A 382 11.79 20.70 0.21
N PRO A 383 10.89 20.70 -0.80
CA PRO A 383 9.45 20.52 -0.59
C PRO A 383 9.10 19.29 0.27
N ILE A 384 9.76 18.16 0.03
CA ILE A 384 9.57 16.91 0.77
C ILE A 384 10.01 17.08 2.23
N ILE A 385 11.21 17.62 2.48
CA ILE A 385 11.72 17.88 3.85
C ILE A 385 10.82 18.84 4.62
N LYS A 386 10.33 19.90 3.97
CA LYS A 386 9.40 20.88 4.59
C LYS A 386 8.12 20.20 5.07
N LEU A 387 7.56 19.31 4.25
CA LEU A 387 6.35 18.57 4.59
C LEU A 387 6.61 17.51 5.67
N ASP A 388 7.73 16.81 5.60
CA ASP A 388 8.12 15.85 6.62
C ASP A 388 8.23 16.53 7.99
N ASN A 389 8.89 17.70 8.05
CA ASN A 389 8.89 18.53 9.26
C ASN A 389 7.48 18.89 9.75
N LEU A 390 6.51 19.14 8.86
CA LEU A 390 5.12 19.36 9.25
C LEU A 390 4.49 18.12 9.90
N ARG A 391 4.75 16.90 9.39
CA ARG A 391 4.32 15.64 10.03
C ARG A 391 4.80 15.58 11.49
N TYR A 392 6.08 15.87 11.73
CA TYR A 392 6.65 15.83 13.08
C TYR A 392 6.13 16.95 13.98
N ARG A 393 5.91 18.15 13.44
CA ARG A 393 5.23 19.21 14.20
C ARG A 393 3.80 18.81 14.58
N LEU A 394 3.09 18.08 13.74
CA LEU A 394 1.74 17.56 14.04
C LEU A 394 1.75 16.33 14.96
N MET A 395 2.91 15.85 15.43
CA MET A 395 2.98 14.64 16.25
C MET A 395 2.11 14.67 17.52
N PRO A 396 1.99 15.79 18.27
CA PRO A 396 1.04 15.84 19.40
C PRO A 396 -0.42 15.64 18.98
N TYR A 397 -0.82 16.19 17.83
CA TYR A 397 -2.14 15.97 17.25
C TYR A 397 -2.31 14.51 16.83
N ILE A 398 -1.38 13.98 16.03
CA ILE A 398 -1.43 12.61 15.47
C ILE A 398 -1.44 11.55 16.57
N TYR A 399 -0.57 11.68 17.58
CA TYR A 399 -0.50 10.72 18.68
C TYR A 399 -1.76 10.76 19.56
N SER A 400 -2.40 11.93 19.67
CA SER A 400 -3.71 12.04 20.31
C SER A 400 -4.83 11.43 19.47
N LEU A 401 -4.76 11.50 18.14
CA LEU A 401 -5.70 10.76 17.28
C LEU A 401 -5.54 9.24 17.45
N ALA A 402 -4.30 8.75 17.56
CA ALA A 402 -4.06 7.34 17.87
C ALA A 402 -4.67 6.93 19.22
N TRP A 403 -4.60 7.80 20.23
CA TRP A 403 -5.30 7.58 21.48
C TRP A 403 -6.81 7.51 21.29
N MET A 404 -7.41 8.41 20.51
CA MET A 404 -8.83 8.33 20.18
C MET A 404 -9.19 7.02 19.46
N VAL A 405 -8.32 6.49 18.60
CA VAL A 405 -8.53 5.18 17.97
C VAL A 405 -8.66 4.08 19.02
N THR A 406 -7.75 4.07 20.00
CA THR A 406 -7.67 3.04 21.03
C THR A 406 -8.75 3.18 22.10
N ASN A 407 -9.00 4.41 22.56
CA ASN A 407 -9.86 4.71 23.69
C ASN A 407 -11.32 5.01 23.30
N ASN A 408 -11.56 5.44 22.05
CA ASN A 408 -12.87 5.89 21.58
C ASN A 408 -13.29 5.27 20.23
N ASP A 409 -12.61 4.20 19.79
CA ASP A 409 -12.89 3.53 18.53
C ASP A 409 -12.84 4.44 17.29
N TYR A 410 -12.07 5.51 17.37
CA TYR A 410 -12.02 6.54 16.34
C TYR A 410 -11.34 6.06 15.04
N THR A 411 -11.46 6.86 13.99
CA THR A 411 -10.84 6.63 12.67
C THR A 411 -10.05 7.87 12.26
N ILE A 412 -8.78 7.70 11.89
CA ILE A 412 -7.86 8.81 11.56
C ILE A 412 -8.12 9.37 10.16
N MET A 413 -8.13 8.50 9.14
CA MET A 413 -8.38 8.86 7.74
C MET A 413 -9.85 8.61 7.41
N ARG A 414 -10.62 9.69 7.28
CA ARG A 414 -12.09 9.66 7.34
C ARG A 414 -12.68 10.18 6.04
N GLY A 415 -13.53 9.38 5.40
CA GLY A 415 -14.33 9.89 4.28
C GLY A 415 -15.23 11.03 4.76
N LEU A 416 -15.38 12.07 3.94
CA LEU A 416 -16.19 13.24 4.28
C LEU A 416 -17.60 12.93 4.82
N PRO A 417 -18.31 11.87 4.37
CA PRO A 417 -19.64 11.54 4.91
C PRO A 417 -19.65 11.16 6.40
N MET A 418 -18.51 10.80 6.99
CA MET A 418 -18.42 10.51 8.44
C MET A 418 -18.68 11.74 9.29
N ASP A 419 -18.19 12.90 8.84
CA ASP A 419 -18.25 14.17 9.56
C ASP A 419 -19.35 15.11 9.01
N PHE A 420 -19.83 14.84 7.78
CA PHE A 420 -20.78 15.70 7.06
C PHE A 420 -21.95 14.89 6.45
N SER A 421 -22.52 13.96 7.22
CA SER A 421 -23.55 13.01 6.75
C SER A 421 -24.82 13.67 6.18
N SER A 422 -25.13 14.91 6.59
CA SER A 422 -26.27 15.68 6.05
C SER A 422 -25.98 16.29 4.67
N ASP A 423 -24.72 16.40 4.28
CA ASP A 423 -24.30 16.98 3.00
C ASP A 423 -24.07 15.87 1.96
N ILE A 424 -25.11 15.57 1.19
CA ILE A 424 -25.11 14.49 0.20
C ILE A 424 -24.03 14.64 -0.88
N LYS A 425 -23.49 15.86 -1.10
CA LYS A 425 -22.43 16.10 -2.08
C LYS A 425 -21.12 15.42 -1.66
N THR A 426 -20.97 15.12 -0.38
CA THR A 426 -19.77 14.47 0.17
C THR A 426 -19.70 12.97 -0.15
N PHE A 427 -20.81 12.33 -0.51
CA PHE A 427 -20.90 10.86 -0.58
C PHE A 427 -20.06 10.24 -1.70
N SER A 428 -19.86 10.98 -2.79
CA SER A 428 -19.07 10.53 -3.95
C SER A 428 -17.68 11.14 -4.02
N ILE A 429 -17.28 11.93 -3.02
CA ILE A 429 -15.96 12.57 -2.99
C ILE A 429 -14.94 11.54 -2.51
N ILE A 430 -14.00 11.21 -3.39
CA ILE A 430 -12.98 10.18 -3.16
C ILE A 430 -11.55 10.75 -3.15
N ASP A 431 -11.41 12.07 -3.35
CA ASP A 431 -10.14 12.78 -3.51
C ASP A 431 -9.92 13.87 -2.44
N GLN A 432 -10.77 13.89 -1.42
CA GLN A 432 -10.71 14.75 -0.23
C GLN A 432 -11.16 13.94 0.98
N PHE A 433 -10.53 14.16 2.13
CA PHE A 433 -10.86 13.43 3.36
C PHE A 433 -10.50 14.23 4.61
N MET A 434 -11.10 13.88 5.74
CA MET A 434 -10.71 14.43 7.04
C MET A 434 -9.57 13.58 7.64
N PHE A 435 -8.49 14.24 8.05
CA PHE A 435 -7.40 13.69 8.85
C PHE A 435 -7.60 14.10 10.31
N GLY A 436 -8.23 13.20 11.07
CA GLY A 436 -8.82 13.52 12.36
C GLY A 436 -9.99 14.51 12.24
N PRO A 437 -10.43 15.13 13.36
CA PRO A 437 -11.61 15.99 13.37
C PRO A 437 -11.38 17.38 12.73
N SER A 438 -10.12 17.77 12.51
CA SER A 438 -9.75 19.17 12.25
C SER A 438 -9.35 19.46 10.80
N VAL A 439 -8.51 18.60 10.20
CA VAL A 439 -7.81 18.90 8.94
C VAL A 439 -8.48 18.18 7.78
N MET A 440 -9.05 18.91 6.82
CA MET A 440 -9.43 18.35 5.52
C MET A 440 -8.23 18.39 4.58
N VAL A 441 -7.87 17.22 4.07
CA VAL A 441 -6.73 16.99 3.18
C VAL A 441 -7.25 16.86 1.75
N CYS A 442 -6.63 17.60 0.83
CA CYS A 442 -6.98 17.57 -0.59
C CYS A 442 -5.74 17.20 -1.44
N PRO A 443 -5.38 15.92 -1.57
CA PRO A 443 -4.18 15.47 -2.28
C PRO A 443 -4.23 15.77 -3.79
N VAL A 444 -3.23 16.45 -4.33
CA VAL A 444 -3.16 16.75 -5.77
C VAL A 444 -2.94 15.45 -6.55
N THR A 445 -3.84 15.13 -7.48
CA THR A 445 -3.87 13.85 -8.20
C THR A 445 -3.53 13.95 -9.68
N ASP A 446 -3.12 15.12 -10.15
CA ASP A 446 -2.72 15.32 -11.55
C ASP A 446 -1.38 16.03 -11.62
N TYR A 447 -0.56 15.65 -12.60
CA TYR A 447 0.70 16.33 -12.87
C TYR A 447 0.47 17.77 -13.27
N MET A 448 1.37 18.63 -12.81
CA MET A 448 1.38 20.06 -13.02
C MET A 448 2.74 20.57 -13.50
N TYR A 449 3.85 19.84 -13.30
CA TYR A 449 5.20 20.35 -13.62
C TYR A 449 5.82 19.65 -14.81
N HIS A 450 5.71 18.32 -14.89
CA HIS A 450 6.31 17.54 -15.96
C HIS A 450 5.30 16.59 -16.59
N THR A 451 5.34 16.48 -17.93
CA THR A 451 4.47 15.57 -18.65
C THR A 451 4.93 14.14 -18.38
N PRO A 452 4.04 13.26 -17.86
CA PRO A 452 4.42 11.89 -17.59
C PRO A 452 4.60 11.10 -18.90
N PRO A 453 5.43 10.06 -18.89
CA PRO A 453 5.42 9.07 -19.97
C PRO A 453 4.00 8.52 -20.16
N GLN A 454 3.63 8.26 -21.41
CA GLN A 454 2.33 7.70 -21.75
C GLN A 454 2.33 6.18 -21.60
N ALA A 455 1.16 5.59 -21.35
CA ALA A 455 0.99 4.14 -21.44
C ALA A 455 1.19 3.66 -22.89
N SER A 456 1.70 2.45 -23.04
CA SER A 456 1.72 1.77 -24.35
C SER A 456 0.32 1.32 -24.76
N GLU A 457 0.09 1.16 -26.05
CA GLU A 457 -1.17 0.62 -26.59
C GLU A 457 -0.99 -0.81 -27.11
N LEU A 458 -2.03 -1.64 -26.99
CA LEU A 458 -2.03 -3.00 -27.53
C LEU A 458 -1.89 -2.95 -29.05
N ILE A 459 -0.97 -3.71 -29.63
CA ILE A 459 -0.80 -3.72 -31.08
C ILE A 459 -2.00 -4.40 -31.73
N SER A 460 -2.72 -3.62 -32.53
CA SER A 460 -3.96 -4.05 -33.17
C SER A 460 -3.68 -5.01 -34.34
N PRO A 461 -4.60 -5.94 -34.68
CA PRO A 461 -4.35 -6.95 -35.70
C PRO A 461 -3.90 -6.41 -37.06
N GLU A 462 -4.35 -5.23 -37.47
CA GLU A 462 -4.06 -4.65 -38.79
C GLU A 462 -2.57 -4.38 -39.05
N PHE A 463 -1.75 -4.31 -37.99
CA PHE A 463 -0.31 -4.13 -38.10
C PHE A 463 0.43 -5.42 -38.42
N PHE A 464 -0.22 -6.59 -38.34
CA PHE A 464 0.40 -7.88 -38.57
C PHE A 464 -0.11 -8.58 -39.81
N LYS A 465 0.81 -9.16 -40.59
CA LYS A 465 0.49 -10.05 -41.71
C LYS A 465 1.33 -11.30 -41.67
N THR A 466 0.78 -12.42 -42.11
CA THR A 466 1.56 -13.65 -42.34
C THR A 466 2.43 -13.50 -43.58
N ASN A 467 3.41 -14.38 -43.76
CA ASN A 467 4.27 -14.39 -44.95
C ASN A 467 3.50 -14.62 -46.27
N ASP A 468 2.30 -15.21 -46.21
CA ASP A 468 1.36 -15.37 -47.34
C ASP A 468 0.28 -14.26 -47.39
N ALA A 469 0.53 -13.11 -46.73
CA ALA A 469 -0.28 -11.89 -46.75
C ALA A 469 -1.69 -12.00 -46.16
N LYS A 470 -1.97 -12.99 -45.30
CA LYS A 470 -3.20 -13.02 -44.48
C LYS A 470 -3.04 -12.12 -43.26
N GLN A 471 -4.15 -11.64 -42.71
CA GLN A 471 -4.16 -10.84 -41.49
C GLN A 471 -3.71 -11.67 -40.28
N GLY A 472 -2.78 -11.16 -39.48
CA GLY A 472 -2.31 -11.80 -38.23
C GLY A 472 -0.88 -12.36 -38.31
N LEU A 473 -0.52 -13.17 -37.32
CA LEU A 473 0.79 -13.84 -37.18
C LEU A 473 0.61 -15.35 -37.17
N PHE A 474 1.57 -16.08 -37.74
CA PHE A 474 1.60 -17.53 -37.66
C PHE A 474 2.16 -17.96 -36.30
N ALA A 475 1.32 -18.53 -35.44
CA ALA A 475 1.67 -18.96 -34.09
C ALA A 475 1.95 -20.46 -34.04
N LYS A 476 3.07 -20.85 -33.43
CA LYS A 476 3.44 -22.23 -33.10
C LYS A 476 3.42 -22.41 -31.59
N TYR A 477 2.57 -23.31 -31.12
CA TYR A 477 2.43 -23.67 -29.72
C TYR A 477 3.18 -24.96 -29.42
N TYR A 478 3.96 -24.96 -28.34
CA TYR A 478 4.75 -26.11 -27.90
C TYR A 478 4.33 -26.57 -26.51
N LYS A 479 4.40 -27.87 -26.25
CA LYS A 479 4.08 -28.47 -24.94
C LYS A 479 5.21 -28.38 -23.90
N ASP A 480 6.34 -27.82 -24.31
CA ASP A 480 7.53 -27.65 -23.48
C ASP A 480 8.17 -26.29 -23.74
N ALA A 481 8.87 -25.76 -22.74
CA ALA A 481 9.55 -24.47 -22.83
C ALA A 481 10.73 -24.48 -23.83
N ASP A 482 11.30 -25.64 -24.14
CA ASP A 482 12.46 -25.77 -25.04
C ASP A 482 12.06 -25.96 -26.51
N LYS A 483 10.76 -25.84 -26.84
CA LYS A 483 10.20 -25.91 -28.21
C LYS A 483 10.44 -27.24 -28.92
N LYS A 484 10.50 -28.35 -28.18
CA LYS A 484 10.78 -29.69 -28.74
C LYS A 484 9.52 -30.40 -29.24
N ILE A 485 8.37 -30.15 -28.62
CA ILE A 485 7.11 -30.85 -28.86
C ILE A 485 6.07 -29.86 -29.39
N LEU A 486 5.93 -29.81 -30.71
CA LEU A 486 4.89 -28.98 -31.35
C LEU A 486 3.49 -29.54 -31.02
N SER A 487 2.61 -28.65 -30.58
CA SER A 487 1.24 -28.96 -30.16
C SER A 487 0.21 -28.50 -31.19
N LYS A 488 0.31 -27.24 -31.63
CA LYS A 488 -0.66 -26.61 -32.54
C LYS A 488 0.00 -25.51 -33.34
N GLU A 489 -0.47 -25.33 -34.57
CA GLU A 489 -0.20 -24.18 -35.40
C GLU A 489 -1.51 -23.50 -35.78
N LEU A 490 -1.57 -22.17 -35.71
CA LEU A 490 -2.71 -21.38 -36.15
C LEU A 490 -2.32 -19.92 -36.44
N ILE A 491 -3.21 -19.18 -37.09
CA ILE A 491 -3.01 -17.73 -37.31
C ILE A 491 -3.71 -16.98 -36.19
N GLU A 492 -2.93 -16.24 -35.41
CA GLU A 492 -3.44 -15.35 -34.36
C GLU A 492 -3.60 -13.94 -34.92
N PRO A 493 -4.75 -13.27 -34.74
CA PRO A 493 -4.93 -11.91 -35.25
C PRO A 493 -3.96 -10.92 -34.59
N ASN A 494 -3.64 -11.12 -33.31
CA ASN A 494 -2.67 -10.33 -32.54
C ASN A 494 -2.10 -11.18 -31.38
N ILE A 495 -1.23 -10.57 -30.58
CA ILE A 495 -0.70 -11.19 -29.35
C ILE A 495 -1.44 -10.57 -28.17
N ASN A 496 -2.56 -11.21 -27.80
CA ASN A 496 -3.39 -10.82 -26.66
C ASN A 496 -3.99 -12.07 -26.00
N ILE A 497 -3.15 -12.84 -25.34
CA ILE A 497 -3.52 -14.09 -24.68
C ILE A 497 -3.77 -13.85 -23.19
N PHE A 498 -4.87 -14.41 -22.72
CA PHE A 498 -5.21 -14.48 -21.31
C PHE A 498 -5.81 -15.86 -20.99
N TRP A 499 -4.98 -16.78 -20.49
CA TRP A 499 -5.41 -18.13 -20.11
C TRP A 499 -5.37 -18.32 -18.60
N TYR A 500 -6.55 -18.47 -18.03
CA TYR A 500 -6.74 -18.14 -16.64
C TYR A 500 -7.55 -19.17 -15.86
N THR A 501 -8.83 -19.36 -16.20
CA THR A 501 -9.67 -20.44 -15.66
C THR A 501 -9.63 -21.71 -16.51
N GLY A 502 -8.90 -21.67 -17.61
CA GLY A 502 -8.73 -22.77 -18.53
C GLY A 502 -7.69 -22.42 -19.59
N ARG A 503 -6.83 -23.38 -19.89
CA ARG A 503 -5.92 -23.31 -21.04
C ARG A 503 -6.58 -24.02 -22.21
N PRO A 504 -6.29 -23.62 -23.47
CA PRO A 504 -6.71 -24.42 -24.60
C PRO A 504 -6.15 -25.84 -24.48
N ASP A 505 -6.85 -26.83 -25.04
CA ASP A 505 -6.48 -28.25 -25.00
C ASP A 505 -5.07 -28.52 -25.57
N TYR A 506 -4.61 -27.66 -26.47
CA TYR A 506 -3.26 -27.67 -27.03
C TYR A 506 -2.18 -26.96 -26.20
N ALA A 507 -2.51 -26.34 -25.06
CA ALA A 507 -1.55 -25.69 -24.15
C ALA A 507 -1.80 -26.11 -22.69
N THR A 508 -1.97 -27.40 -22.44
CA THR A 508 -2.36 -27.95 -21.14
C THR A 508 -1.22 -28.11 -20.15
N ASP A 509 0.02 -28.25 -20.64
CA ASP A 509 1.20 -28.45 -19.80
C ASP A 509 1.59 -27.17 -19.06
N SER A 510 2.04 -27.30 -17.80
CA SER A 510 2.41 -26.14 -16.98
C SER A 510 3.55 -25.33 -17.60
N THR A 511 4.49 -25.99 -18.27
CA THR A 511 5.52 -25.37 -19.09
C THR A 511 5.14 -25.42 -20.56
N TYR A 512 5.30 -24.33 -21.30
CA TYR A 512 5.02 -24.29 -22.74
C TYR A 512 5.88 -23.21 -23.40
N ALA A 513 5.89 -23.17 -24.72
CA ALA A 513 6.47 -22.06 -25.47
C ALA A 513 5.57 -21.69 -26.63
N ILE A 514 5.63 -20.42 -27.04
CA ILE A 514 4.90 -19.92 -28.19
C ILE A 514 5.83 -19.06 -29.02
N THR A 515 5.83 -19.31 -30.33
CA THR A 515 6.51 -18.49 -31.32
C THR A 515 5.47 -17.91 -32.28
N TRP A 516 5.46 -16.60 -32.46
CA TRP A 516 4.70 -15.90 -33.50
C TRP A 516 5.65 -15.41 -34.58
N GLU A 517 5.32 -15.67 -35.84
CA GLU A 517 6.13 -15.28 -37.00
C GLU A 517 5.26 -14.62 -38.08
N GLY A 518 5.78 -13.55 -38.69
CA GLY A 518 5.15 -12.89 -39.83
C GLY A 518 5.84 -11.58 -40.18
N LYS A 519 5.01 -10.59 -40.55
CA LYS A 519 5.40 -9.23 -40.91
C LYS A 519 4.70 -8.23 -40.01
N LEU A 520 5.44 -7.23 -39.57
CA LEU A 520 4.91 -6.01 -38.95
C LEU A 520 4.88 -4.90 -40.01
N VAL A 521 3.75 -4.21 -40.14
CA VAL A 521 3.53 -3.11 -41.09
C VAL A 521 3.07 -1.86 -40.32
N PRO A 522 4.00 -1.00 -39.88
CA PRO A 522 3.70 0.22 -39.13
C PRO A 522 2.89 1.22 -39.96
N LYS A 523 2.11 2.07 -39.30
CA LYS A 523 1.34 3.16 -39.95
C LYS A 523 1.93 4.54 -39.70
N GLU A 524 3.00 4.62 -38.92
CA GLU A 524 3.69 5.85 -38.57
C GLU A 524 5.18 5.67 -38.87
N THR A 525 5.83 6.74 -39.33
CA THR A 525 7.29 6.76 -39.50
C THR A 525 7.93 7.38 -38.27
N GLY A 526 8.94 6.71 -37.71
CA GLY A 526 9.75 7.19 -36.59
C GLY A 526 9.95 6.14 -35.50
N LYS A 527 10.28 6.63 -34.30
CA LYS A 527 10.58 5.82 -33.12
C LYS A 527 9.37 5.05 -32.61
N HIS A 528 9.55 3.74 -32.48
CA HIS A 528 8.62 2.85 -31.78
C HIS A 528 9.34 2.13 -30.63
N GLN A 529 8.59 1.67 -29.65
CA GLN A 529 9.10 0.85 -28.55
C GLN A 529 8.14 -0.28 -28.25
N PHE A 530 8.60 -1.53 -28.24
CA PHE A 530 7.74 -2.64 -27.86
C PHE A 530 7.66 -2.77 -26.34
N HIS A 531 6.46 -3.10 -25.87
CA HIS A 531 6.15 -3.40 -24.48
C HIS A 531 5.51 -4.79 -24.39
N LEU A 532 6.10 -5.68 -23.60
CA LEU A 532 5.68 -7.07 -23.46
C LEU A 532 5.19 -7.34 -22.03
N VAL A 533 3.92 -7.71 -21.93
CA VAL A 533 3.27 -8.12 -20.67
C VAL A 533 3.29 -9.64 -20.59
N SER A 534 4.28 -10.20 -19.87
CA SER A 534 4.49 -11.64 -19.61
C SER A 534 5.65 -11.83 -18.63
N TYR A 535 5.61 -12.80 -17.72
CA TYR A 535 6.67 -13.01 -16.72
C TYR A 535 7.95 -13.63 -17.27
N ASP A 536 7.81 -14.69 -18.06
CA ASP A 536 8.92 -15.55 -18.46
C ASP A 536 9.73 -14.98 -19.65
N PRO A 537 10.93 -15.54 -19.94
CA PRO A 537 11.83 -15.04 -20.97
C PRO A 537 11.16 -14.88 -22.34
N LYS A 538 11.54 -13.80 -23.01
CA LYS A 538 10.97 -13.40 -24.28
C LYS A 538 11.98 -12.66 -25.13
N ARG A 539 11.84 -12.81 -26.44
CA ARG A 539 12.66 -12.08 -27.42
C ARG A 539 11.82 -11.65 -28.61
N ILE A 540 12.01 -10.40 -29.01
CA ILE A 540 11.49 -9.86 -30.27
C ILE A 540 12.65 -9.84 -31.25
N ILE A 541 12.43 -10.42 -32.42
CA ILE A 541 13.38 -10.41 -33.53
C ILE A 541 12.74 -9.61 -34.66
N LEU A 542 13.40 -8.53 -35.06
CA LEU A 542 12.96 -7.65 -36.14
C LEU A 542 14.00 -7.66 -37.24
N ASN A 543 13.61 -8.05 -38.46
CA ASN A 543 14.51 -8.23 -39.62
C ASN A 543 15.75 -9.12 -39.36
N GLY A 544 15.62 -10.08 -38.42
CA GLY A 544 16.69 -11.01 -38.05
C GLY A 544 17.50 -10.58 -36.82
N ASP A 545 17.38 -9.32 -36.39
CA ASP A 545 18.07 -8.79 -35.23
C ASP A 545 17.22 -8.91 -33.96
N THR A 546 17.80 -9.45 -32.89
CA THR A 546 17.12 -9.54 -31.58
C THR A 546 17.18 -8.19 -30.89
N LEU A 547 16.03 -7.61 -30.57
CA LEU A 547 15.95 -6.33 -29.86
C LEU A 547 16.39 -6.49 -28.41
N ARG A 548 17.20 -5.55 -27.91
CA ARG A 548 17.61 -5.54 -26.51
C ARG A 548 16.47 -5.06 -25.61
N MET A 549 16.29 -5.72 -24.46
CA MET A 549 15.40 -5.23 -23.40
C MET A 549 16.12 -4.14 -22.59
N VAL A 550 15.50 -2.96 -22.45
CA VAL A 550 16.06 -1.82 -21.69
C VAL A 550 15.42 -1.65 -20.32
N TYR A 551 14.27 -2.29 -20.10
CA TYR A 551 13.61 -2.40 -18.82
C TYR A 551 13.09 -3.83 -18.65
N THR A 552 13.30 -4.41 -17.47
CA THR A 552 12.84 -5.75 -17.14
C THR A 552 12.38 -5.81 -15.69
N SER A 553 11.09 -6.04 -15.53
CA SER A 553 10.39 -6.33 -14.30
C SER A 553 9.48 -7.55 -14.57
N VAL A 554 8.30 -7.58 -13.95
CA VAL A 554 7.19 -8.47 -14.33
C VAL A 554 6.67 -8.21 -15.77
N GLU A 555 7.00 -7.03 -16.32
CA GLU A 555 6.77 -6.61 -17.71
C GLU A 555 8.11 -6.12 -18.32
N GLN A 556 8.24 -6.05 -19.65
CA GLN A 556 9.51 -5.66 -20.31
C GLN A 556 9.33 -4.69 -21.47
N TYR A 557 10.28 -3.77 -21.63
CA TYR A 557 10.33 -2.85 -22.76
C TYR A 557 11.63 -3.03 -23.55
N THR A 558 11.52 -2.97 -24.88
CA THR A 558 12.69 -2.99 -25.77
C THR A 558 13.36 -1.63 -25.82
N GLU A 559 14.56 -1.59 -26.39
CA GLU A 559 15.11 -0.35 -26.95
C GLU A 559 14.21 0.21 -28.05
N LEU A 560 14.44 1.49 -28.39
CA LEU A 560 13.72 2.17 -29.45
C LEU A 560 14.15 1.62 -30.81
N VAL A 561 13.19 1.47 -31.72
CA VAL A 561 13.41 1.06 -33.11
C VAL A 561 12.85 2.11 -34.07
N GLU A 562 13.57 2.38 -35.16
CA GLU A 562 13.12 3.28 -36.22
C GLU A 562 12.34 2.48 -37.26
N LEU A 563 11.07 2.83 -37.45
CA LEU A 563 10.18 2.18 -38.41
C LEU A 563 9.66 3.18 -39.44
N GLU A 564 9.36 2.71 -40.65
CA GLU A 564 8.78 3.51 -41.73
C GLU A 564 7.33 3.06 -41.99
N SER A 565 6.42 4.01 -42.09
CA SER A 565 5.02 3.75 -42.40
C SER A 565 4.87 2.98 -43.73
N GLY A 566 4.11 1.88 -43.69
CA GLY A 566 3.82 1.03 -44.85
C GLY A 566 4.93 0.07 -45.26
N LYS A 567 6.12 0.15 -44.65
CA LYS A 567 7.22 -0.78 -44.90
C LYS A 567 7.00 -2.07 -44.11
N GLU A 568 7.27 -3.21 -44.74
CA GLU A 568 7.14 -4.52 -44.10
C GLU A 568 8.45 -4.92 -43.40
N TYR A 569 8.34 -5.29 -42.13
CA TYR A 569 9.45 -5.77 -41.31
C TYR A 569 9.21 -7.23 -40.96
N SER A 570 10.21 -8.09 -41.12
CA SER A 570 10.14 -9.47 -40.61
C SER A 570 10.02 -9.41 -39.10
N PHE A 571 9.02 -10.07 -38.53
CA PHE A 571 8.72 -10.01 -37.10
C PHE A 571 8.60 -11.41 -36.53
N ILE A 572 9.33 -11.66 -35.44
CA ILE A 572 9.19 -12.86 -34.63
C ILE A 572 9.10 -12.45 -33.16
N LEU A 573 8.06 -12.94 -32.46
CA LEU A 573 8.03 -12.95 -31.01
C LEU A 573 8.18 -14.38 -30.53
N GLU A 574 9.09 -14.59 -29.61
CA GLU A 574 9.24 -15.85 -28.92
C GLU A 574 9.06 -15.67 -27.43
N THR A 575 8.33 -16.61 -26.85
CA THR A 575 8.06 -16.66 -25.41
C THR A 575 8.22 -18.07 -24.91
N GLU A 576 8.64 -18.18 -23.66
CA GLU A 576 8.63 -19.41 -22.89
C GLU A 576 7.75 -19.19 -21.66
N ASN A 577 7.18 -20.25 -21.12
CA ASN A 577 6.57 -20.25 -19.80
C ASN A 577 7.20 -21.39 -19.02
N ARG A 578 7.95 -21.05 -17.97
CA ARG A 578 8.62 -22.00 -17.07
C ARG A 578 7.95 -22.01 -15.70
N SER A 579 7.11 -21.03 -15.43
CA SER A 579 6.34 -20.91 -14.19
C SER A 579 4.98 -21.62 -14.27
N THR A 580 4.54 -22.19 -13.15
CA THR A 580 3.18 -22.74 -13.00
C THR A 580 2.22 -21.59 -12.68
N GLY A 581 1.07 -21.49 -13.34
CA GLY A 581 0.07 -20.46 -13.00
C GLY A 581 -0.74 -19.94 -14.19
N ALA A 582 -1.31 -18.74 -14.03
CA ALA A 582 -2.02 -18.04 -15.09
C ALA A 582 -1.06 -17.56 -16.18
N ALA A 583 -1.53 -17.53 -17.43
CA ALA A 583 -0.76 -17.01 -18.56
C ALA A 583 -1.36 -15.70 -19.07
N LYS A 584 -0.60 -14.61 -18.99
CA LYS A 584 -0.92 -13.34 -19.65
C LYS A 584 0.23 -13.01 -20.60
N MET A 585 -0.09 -12.88 -21.88
CA MET A 585 0.88 -12.56 -22.92
C MET A 585 0.27 -11.52 -23.85
N GLN A 586 0.70 -10.27 -23.71
CA GLN A 586 0.23 -9.17 -24.54
C GLN A 586 1.42 -8.42 -25.13
N LEU A 587 1.31 -8.05 -26.40
CA LEU A 587 2.27 -7.18 -27.06
C LEU A 587 1.64 -5.80 -27.28
N HIS A 588 2.23 -4.82 -26.62
CA HIS A 588 1.92 -3.41 -26.74
C HIS A 588 3.09 -2.68 -27.37
N TRP A 589 2.89 -1.42 -27.73
CA TRP A 589 3.98 -0.53 -28.13
C TRP A 589 3.72 0.93 -27.80
N LYS A 590 4.77 1.74 -27.88
CA LYS A 590 4.69 3.18 -28.07
C LYS A 590 5.00 3.51 -29.53
N THR A 591 4.23 4.43 -30.09
CA THR A 591 4.37 4.95 -31.47
C THR A 591 4.97 6.36 -31.47
N PRO A 592 5.39 6.90 -32.63
CA PRO A 592 5.79 8.29 -32.76
C PRO A 592 4.74 9.26 -32.21
N SER A 593 3.45 9.02 -32.46
CA SER A 593 2.33 9.80 -31.91
C SER A 593 2.21 9.69 -30.39
N THR A 594 2.63 8.56 -29.80
CA THR A 594 2.68 8.40 -28.35
C THR A 594 3.80 9.27 -27.75
N PHE A 595 5.00 9.20 -28.32
CA PHE A 595 6.14 10.01 -27.87
C PHE A 595 5.91 11.52 -28.07
N ALA A 596 5.26 11.92 -29.16
CA ALA A 596 4.92 13.33 -29.40
C ALA A 596 4.05 13.93 -28.29
N LYS A 597 3.19 13.12 -27.64
CA LYS A 597 2.40 13.58 -26.47
C LYS A 597 3.29 13.82 -25.24
N GLU A 598 4.37 13.07 -25.08
CA GLU A 598 5.31 13.17 -23.96
C GLU A 598 6.18 14.44 -24.05
N GLU A 599 6.43 14.97 -25.25
CA GLU A 599 7.21 16.19 -25.48
C GLU A 599 6.44 17.49 -25.17
N THR A 600 5.14 17.39 -24.87
CA THR A 600 4.31 18.57 -24.62
C THR A 600 4.73 19.25 -23.32
N GLN A 601 5.00 20.56 -23.35
CA GLN A 601 5.28 21.32 -22.14
C GLN A 601 4.04 21.47 -21.26
N VAL A 602 4.21 21.34 -19.95
CA VAL A 602 3.11 21.52 -19.01
C VAL A 602 2.87 23.00 -18.74
N ASN A 603 1.84 23.57 -19.37
CA ASN A 603 1.32 24.89 -19.05
C ASN A 603 0.01 24.77 -18.25
N LYS A 604 0.11 24.27 -17.01
CA LYS A 604 -1.01 24.19 -16.06
C LYS A 604 -0.84 25.19 -14.94
N GLU A 605 -1.91 25.88 -14.59
CA GLU A 605 -2.00 26.60 -13.32
C GLU A 605 -1.80 25.61 -12.17
N LYS A 606 -1.06 26.02 -11.13
CA LYS A 606 -0.75 25.17 -9.97
C LYS A 606 -1.88 25.25 -8.96
N VAL A 607 -3.06 24.83 -9.38
CA VAL A 607 -4.32 24.99 -8.67
C VAL A 607 -5.17 23.74 -8.81
N ARG A 608 -6.06 23.50 -7.86
CA ARG A 608 -7.10 22.46 -7.97
C ARG A 608 -8.44 22.94 -7.45
N GLU A 609 -9.49 22.26 -7.87
CA GLU A 609 -10.81 22.43 -7.27
C GLU A 609 -10.91 21.60 -5.99
N VAL A 610 -11.58 22.17 -4.98
CA VAL A 610 -11.85 21.57 -3.68
C VAL A 610 -13.27 21.92 -3.27
N TYR A 611 -14.05 20.93 -2.84
CA TYR A 611 -15.37 21.15 -2.28
C TYR A 611 -15.26 21.35 -0.78
N LEU A 612 -15.70 22.50 -0.26
CA LEU A 612 -15.78 22.72 1.17
C LEU A 612 -17.16 22.27 1.67
N PRO A 613 -17.27 21.24 2.53
CA PRO A 613 -18.55 20.77 3.05
C PRO A 613 -19.38 21.87 3.71
N ALA A 614 -20.70 21.78 3.58
CA ALA A 614 -21.65 22.77 4.08
C ALA A 614 -21.67 22.87 5.62
N SER A 615 -22.38 23.90 6.11
CA SER A 615 -22.67 24.14 7.53
C SER A 615 -21.47 24.48 8.42
N HIS A 616 -20.27 24.63 7.85
CA HIS A 616 -19.06 25.00 8.57
C HIS A 616 -18.31 26.11 7.84
N LEU A 617 -17.62 26.95 8.61
CA LEU A 617 -16.57 27.81 8.11
C LEU A 617 -15.28 26.99 7.99
N TRP A 618 -14.48 27.29 6.98
CA TRP A 618 -13.20 26.64 6.69
C TRP A 618 -12.08 27.66 6.62
N TYR A 619 -10.87 27.24 7.00
CA TYR A 619 -9.67 28.05 6.95
C TYR A 619 -8.62 27.39 6.06
N ASP A 620 -7.99 28.11 5.13
CA ASP A 620 -6.75 27.60 4.50
C ASP A 620 -5.68 27.49 5.59
N PHE A 621 -5.10 26.30 5.78
CA PHE A 621 -4.12 26.03 6.84
C PHE A 621 -2.87 26.91 6.74
N TRP A 622 -2.50 27.31 5.53
CA TRP A 622 -1.25 28.00 5.23
C TRP A 622 -1.39 29.51 5.33
N THR A 623 -2.54 30.07 4.92
CA THR A 623 -2.78 31.52 4.88
C THR A 623 -3.67 32.04 6.01
N GLY A 624 -4.48 31.17 6.63
CA GLY A 624 -5.52 31.57 7.58
C GLY A 624 -6.76 32.18 6.91
N GLU A 625 -6.82 32.24 5.58
CA GLU A 625 -7.98 32.78 4.86
C GLU A 625 -9.24 31.95 5.13
N LYS A 626 -10.37 32.65 5.32
CA LYS A 626 -11.67 32.08 5.70
C LYS A 626 -12.56 31.86 4.49
N PHE A 627 -13.26 30.73 4.46
CA PHE A 627 -14.19 30.35 3.41
C PHE A 627 -15.47 29.76 3.99
N ASP A 628 -16.63 30.22 3.51
CA ASP A 628 -17.89 29.52 3.80
C ASP A 628 -17.91 28.13 3.17
N GLY A 629 -18.48 27.16 3.87
CA GLY A 629 -18.79 25.84 3.32
C GLY A 629 -19.91 25.86 2.29
N GLY A 630 -20.15 24.70 1.68
CA GLY A 630 -21.22 24.46 0.71
C GLY A 630 -20.85 24.80 -0.74
N LYS A 631 -19.62 25.25 -0.99
CA LYS A 631 -19.13 25.71 -2.30
C LYS A 631 -17.84 24.99 -2.71
N THR A 632 -17.66 24.85 -4.02
CA THR A 632 -16.38 24.45 -4.61
C THR A 632 -15.54 25.70 -4.82
N ILE A 633 -14.28 25.64 -4.37
CA ILE A 633 -13.30 26.70 -4.56
C ILE A 633 -12.15 26.21 -5.42
N LYS A 634 -11.45 27.15 -6.06
CA LYS A 634 -10.18 26.91 -6.75
C LYS A 634 -9.06 27.40 -5.83
N THR A 635 -8.13 26.52 -5.48
CA THR A 635 -7.09 26.80 -4.48
C THR A 635 -5.69 26.47 -5.01
N ASP A 636 -4.69 27.20 -4.51
CA ASP A 636 -3.29 27.01 -4.83
C ASP A 636 -2.77 25.64 -4.36
N ALA A 637 -2.09 24.96 -5.27
CA ALA A 637 -1.53 23.64 -5.11
C ALA A 637 -0.10 23.52 -5.70
N PRO A 638 0.83 24.46 -5.45
CA PRO A 638 2.23 24.29 -5.86
C PRO A 638 2.88 23.06 -5.20
N ILE A 639 4.05 22.65 -5.69
CA ILE A 639 4.73 21.42 -5.26
C ILE A 639 5.12 21.43 -3.77
N ASP A 640 5.25 22.60 -3.14
CA ASP A 640 5.60 22.77 -1.74
C ASP A 640 4.39 23.06 -0.82
N LYS A 641 3.17 22.96 -1.37
CA LYS A 641 1.89 23.15 -0.68
C LYS A 641 0.86 22.12 -1.15
N ILE A 642 0.55 21.15 -0.29
CA ILE A 642 -0.70 20.38 -0.41
C ILE A 642 -1.86 21.25 0.13
N PRO A 643 -2.98 21.39 -0.59
CA PRO A 643 -4.13 22.12 -0.05
C PRO A 643 -4.70 21.43 1.18
N LEU A 644 -4.80 22.18 2.28
CA LEU A 644 -5.29 21.74 3.58
C LEU A 644 -6.26 22.79 4.10
N PHE A 645 -7.45 22.35 4.52
CA PHE A 645 -8.48 23.23 5.05
C PHE A 645 -8.87 22.82 6.46
N ILE A 646 -8.90 23.76 7.39
CA ILE A 646 -9.20 23.52 8.78
C ILE A 646 -10.65 23.88 9.06
N LYS A 647 -11.40 22.94 9.63
CA LYS A 647 -12.79 23.18 10.04
C LYS A 647 -12.81 24.18 11.20
N ALA A 648 -13.71 25.17 11.17
CA ALA A 648 -13.90 26.07 12.31
C ALA A 648 -14.25 25.30 13.60
N GLY A 649 -13.80 25.84 14.73
CA GLY A 649 -13.81 25.17 16.04
C GLY A 649 -12.62 24.23 16.28
N SER A 650 -11.74 24.04 15.30
CA SER A 650 -10.59 23.16 15.49
C SER A 650 -9.56 23.74 16.47
N ILE A 651 -9.03 22.86 17.32
CA ILE A 651 -7.86 23.10 18.17
C ILE A 651 -6.78 22.12 17.71
N ILE A 652 -5.64 22.62 17.25
CA ILE A 652 -4.54 21.79 16.71
C ILE A 652 -3.27 22.05 17.53
N PRO A 653 -2.82 21.08 18.35
CA PRO A 653 -1.53 21.16 19.02
C PRO A 653 -0.40 20.80 18.06
N MET A 654 0.56 21.71 17.92
CA MET A 654 1.78 21.52 17.14
C MET A 654 3.01 21.57 18.05
N GLY A 655 3.83 20.53 18.01
CA GLY A 655 5.08 20.42 18.75
C GLY A 655 6.24 21.17 18.07
N PRO A 656 7.44 21.08 18.68
CA PRO A 656 8.66 21.61 18.08
C PRO A 656 9.07 20.79 16.85
N PHE A 657 10.04 21.31 16.08
CA PHE A 657 10.71 20.51 15.05
C PHE A 657 11.53 19.39 15.70
N LEU A 658 11.46 18.19 15.12
CA LEU A 658 12.06 16.96 15.63
C LEU A 658 12.79 16.21 14.51
N GLN A 659 13.87 15.51 14.84
CA GLN A 659 14.53 14.54 13.94
C GLN A 659 13.98 13.11 14.06
N PHE A 660 13.34 12.79 15.18
CA PHE A 660 12.63 11.54 15.45
C PHE A 660 11.60 11.79 16.57
N THR A 661 10.56 10.96 16.69
CA THR A 661 9.36 11.28 17.50
C THR A 661 9.60 11.48 19.01
N THR A 662 10.73 10.98 19.53
CA THR A 662 11.12 11.02 20.95
C THR A 662 12.34 11.90 21.24
N GLU A 663 12.85 12.69 20.27
CA GLU A 663 14.07 13.51 20.42
C GLU A 663 14.00 14.47 21.62
N LYS A 664 12.84 15.09 21.82
CA LYS A 664 12.56 15.97 22.94
C LYS A 664 11.06 16.00 23.25
N PRO A 665 10.67 16.36 24.47
CA PRO A 665 9.27 16.58 24.82
C PRO A 665 8.60 17.58 23.89
N ALA A 666 7.28 17.45 23.71
CA ALA A 666 6.47 18.43 23.00
C ALA A 666 6.28 19.68 23.88
N ASP A 667 7.32 20.49 23.99
CA ASP A 667 7.34 21.75 24.73
C ASP A 667 8.31 22.75 24.05
N PRO A 668 7.86 23.99 23.76
CA PRO A 668 6.48 24.46 23.86
C PRO A 668 5.55 23.77 22.85
N ILE A 669 4.24 23.74 23.15
CA ILE A 669 3.19 23.40 22.17
C ILE A 669 2.63 24.70 21.60
N GLU A 670 2.69 24.86 20.28
CA GLU A 670 1.89 25.85 19.56
C GLU A 670 0.46 25.33 19.44
N LEU A 671 -0.47 25.93 20.17
CA LEU A 671 -1.87 25.52 20.17
C LEU A 671 -2.66 26.47 19.27
N ARG A 672 -2.94 26.02 18.04
CA ARG A 672 -3.71 26.79 17.06
C ARG A 672 -5.19 26.61 17.26
N ILE A 673 -5.91 27.71 17.41
CA ILE A 673 -7.37 27.77 17.51
C ILE A 673 -7.90 28.42 16.24
N TYR A 674 -8.89 27.78 15.61
CA TYR A 674 -9.55 28.27 14.41
C TYR A 674 -10.99 28.66 14.76
N PRO A 675 -11.29 29.96 15.02
CA PRO A 675 -12.59 30.41 15.52
C PRO A 675 -13.76 30.18 14.54
N GLY A 676 -14.99 30.47 14.96
CA GLY A 676 -16.21 30.41 14.15
C GLY A 676 -17.16 29.26 14.51
N ALA A 677 -16.74 28.38 15.43
CA ALA A 677 -17.58 27.38 16.08
C ALA A 677 -16.92 26.96 17.40
N ASP A 678 -17.68 26.37 18.31
CA ASP A 678 -17.12 25.76 19.51
C ASP A 678 -16.24 24.56 19.17
N GLY A 679 -15.27 24.29 20.03
CA GLY A 679 -14.21 23.33 19.78
C GLY A 679 -13.82 22.54 21.00
N GLN A 680 -13.41 21.29 20.79
CA GLN A 680 -12.73 20.53 21.82
C GLN A 680 -11.63 19.64 21.22
N PHE A 681 -10.56 19.46 21.98
CA PHE A 681 -9.49 18.52 21.65
C PHE A 681 -8.84 18.00 22.92
N THR A 682 -8.47 16.73 22.95
CA THR A 682 -7.77 16.12 24.08
C THR A 682 -6.35 15.81 23.67
N LEU A 683 -5.37 16.44 24.32
CA LEU A 683 -3.96 16.09 24.19
C LEU A 683 -3.67 14.84 25.02
N TYR A 684 -3.12 13.80 24.39
CA TYR A 684 -2.70 12.56 25.03
C TYR A 684 -1.18 12.41 25.04
N GLU A 685 -0.64 11.90 26.14
CA GLU A 685 0.79 11.60 26.30
C GLU A 685 1.02 10.42 27.24
N ASP A 686 2.05 9.62 26.96
CA ASP A 686 2.47 8.46 27.76
C ASP A 686 3.98 8.20 27.63
N GLU A 687 4.43 7.01 28.00
CA GLU A 687 5.83 6.55 27.91
C GLU A 687 6.26 6.12 26.49
N ASN A 688 5.48 6.46 25.46
CA ASN A 688 5.72 6.28 24.03
C ASN A 688 5.62 4.86 23.46
N ASP A 689 6.19 3.83 24.09
CA ASP A 689 6.33 2.51 23.44
C ASP A 689 5.91 1.30 24.29
N ASN A 690 5.75 1.42 25.61
CA ASN A 690 5.34 0.29 26.44
C ASN A 690 3.81 0.14 26.53
N TYR A 691 3.35 -0.95 27.15
CA TYR A 691 1.92 -1.24 27.37
C TYR A 691 1.36 -0.68 28.70
N ASN A 692 2.07 0.17 29.43
CA ASN A 692 1.57 0.71 30.71
C ASN A 692 0.37 1.65 30.52
N TYR A 693 0.12 2.17 29.32
CA TYR A 693 -1.10 2.92 29.02
C TYR A 693 -2.38 2.11 29.31
N GLU A 694 -2.35 0.78 29.11
CA GLU A 694 -3.47 -0.12 29.42
C GLU A 694 -3.73 -0.21 30.93
N LYS A 695 -2.75 0.18 31.76
CA LYS A 695 -2.82 0.23 33.22
C LYS A 695 -3.16 1.63 33.75
N GLY A 696 -3.52 2.56 32.86
CA GLY A 696 -3.82 3.94 33.24
C GLY A 696 -2.59 4.86 33.37
N ILE A 697 -1.40 4.40 32.94
CA ILE A 697 -0.16 5.18 33.02
C ILE A 697 -0.01 6.01 31.75
N TYR A 698 -0.72 7.14 31.74
CA TYR A 698 -0.71 8.15 30.69
C TYR A 698 -1.29 9.44 31.26
N THR A 699 -1.26 10.52 30.49
CA THR A 699 -1.92 11.78 30.82
C THR A 699 -2.82 12.27 29.70
N THR A 700 -3.87 12.99 30.07
CA THR A 700 -4.69 13.76 29.13
C THR A 700 -4.87 15.20 29.59
N ILE A 701 -4.91 16.14 28.64
CA ILE A 701 -5.30 17.53 28.87
C ILE A 701 -6.42 17.89 27.89
N ASP A 702 -7.59 18.23 28.41
CA ASP A 702 -8.72 18.66 27.57
C ASP A 702 -8.65 20.16 27.31
N PHE A 703 -8.72 20.54 26.04
CA PHE A 703 -8.90 21.89 25.57
C PHE A 703 -10.34 22.09 25.13
N LYS A 704 -10.96 23.20 25.55
CA LYS A 704 -12.28 23.61 25.09
C LYS A 704 -12.24 25.06 24.63
N TRP A 705 -12.69 25.31 23.41
CA TRP A 705 -12.90 26.63 22.85
C TRP A 705 -14.40 26.96 22.87
N ASP A 706 -14.75 28.04 23.55
CA ASP A 706 -16.07 28.67 23.45
C ASP A 706 -15.94 29.85 22.49
N ASP A 707 -16.60 29.77 21.34
CA ASP A 707 -16.45 30.77 20.29
C ASP A 707 -17.25 32.04 20.57
N ALA A 708 -18.36 31.95 21.30
CA ALA A 708 -19.16 33.11 21.66
C ALA A 708 -18.41 33.99 22.66
N GLU A 709 -17.82 33.38 23.68
CA GLU A 709 -17.07 34.05 24.75
C GLU A 709 -15.58 34.24 24.40
N LYS A 710 -15.13 33.74 23.24
CA LYS A 710 -13.73 33.75 22.79
C LYS A 710 -12.76 33.25 23.85
N THR A 711 -13.16 32.19 24.55
CA THR A 711 -12.46 31.68 25.73
C THR A 711 -11.91 30.28 25.46
N LEU A 712 -10.58 30.13 25.58
CA LEU A 712 -9.93 28.82 25.66
C LEU A 712 -9.86 28.39 27.12
N THR A 713 -10.49 27.26 27.43
CA THR A 713 -10.29 26.55 28.69
C THR A 713 -9.26 25.43 28.49
N ILE A 714 -8.17 25.49 29.25
CA ILE A 714 -7.21 24.39 29.39
C ILE A 714 -7.51 23.70 30.71
N SER A 715 -8.01 22.48 30.65
CA SER A 715 -8.41 21.73 31.84
C SER A 715 -7.19 21.27 32.65
N ASN A 716 -7.40 20.95 33.92
CA ASN A 716 -6.39 20.27 34.72
C ASN A 716 -5.99 18.96 34.04
N ARG A 717 -4.68 18.68 34.02
CA ARG A 717 -4.15 17.38 33.55
C ARG A 717 -4.76 16.26 34.39
N ARG A 718 -5.17 15.18 33.73
CA ARG A 718 -5.58 13.91 34.36
C ARG A 718 -4.53 12.85 34.10
N GLY A 719 -4.30 11.97 35.08
CA GLY A 719 -3.32 10.89 35.00
C GLY A 719 -1.88 11.35 35.24
N GLU A 720 -0.95 10.40 35.22
CA GLU A 720 0.48 10.61 35.40
C GLU A 720 1.27 9.47 34.74
N PHE A 721 2.51 9.75 34.34
CA PHE A 721 3.45 8.73 33.89
C PHE A 721 4.90 9.11 34.21
N PRO A 722 5.81 8.13 34.38
CA PRO A 722 7.23 8.38 34.60
C PRO A 722 7.87 9.24 33.49
N GLY A 723 8.62 10.26 33.87
CA GLY A 723 9.28 11.16 32.91
C GLY A 723 8.38 12.25 32.31
N MET A 724 7.10 12.36 32.70
CA MET A 724 6.23 13.44 32.23
C MET A 724 6.76 14.82 32.65
N LEU A 725 6.53 15.82 31.79
CA LEU A 725 6.81 17.21 32.14
C LEU A 725 5.93 17.70 33.29
N LYS A 726 6.54 18.30 34.31
CA LYS A 726 5.81 18.91 35.46
C LYS A 726 5.15 20.23 35.08
N GLU A 727 5.80 21.02 34.23
CA GLU A 727 5.32 22.29 33.71
C GLU A 727 5.31 22.23 32.17
N ARG A 728 4.41 22.97 31.53
CA ARG A 728 4.31 23.02 30.07
C ARG A 728 3.97 24.42 29.58
N VAL A 729 4.59 24.81 28.49
CA VAL A 729 4.32 26.08 27.80
C VAL A 729 3.39 25.84 26.61
N PHE A 730 2.26 26.53 26.62
CA PHE A 730 1.35 26.60 25.48
C PHE A 730 1.45 27.99 24.84
N ASN A 731 1.93 28.03 23.59
CA ASN A 731 1.91 29.23 22.76
C ASN A 731 0.58 29.25 22.00
N ILE A 732 -0.38 30.04 22.50
CA ILE A 732 -1.72 30.11 21.91
C ILE A 732 -1.70 30.99 20.67
N ILE A 733 -2.16 30.44 19.54
CA ILE A 733 -2.32 31.17 18.28
C ILE A 733 -3.80 31.12 17.90
N ILE A 734 -4.45 32.28 17.85
CA ILE A 734 -5.80 32.42 17.29
C ILE A 734 -5.61 32.86 15.83
N VAL A 735 -6.06 32.01 14.89
CA VAL A 735 -5.85 32.19 13.44
C VAL A 735 -6.85 33.18 12.84
#